data_AF-A0A2N1PIB2-F1
#
_entry.id   AF-A0A2N1PIB2-F1
#
_cell.length_a   1.000
_cell.length_b   1.000
_cell.length_c   1.000
_cell.angle_alpha   90.00
_cell.angle_beta   90.00
_cell.angle_gamma   90.00
#
_symmetry.space_group_name_H-M   'P 1'
#
loop_
_entity.id
_entity.type
_entity.pdbx_description
1 polymer ?
#
loop_
_entity_poly.entity_id
_entity_poly.type
_entity_poly.pdbx_seq_one_letter_code
_entity_poly.pdbx_strand_id
1 'polypeptide(L)'
;MKNTLLAIPLFLVLLLGLTPGISMMEDLGRHLLLGKIILQNHSVPTVNLLTFTFPDYPFVNHHWLSEVIFYLVHSVSGLNGLILLKIFLMTGSLLLALGSFQSRSVSSLNRPSGLLNKSSALLNGSSALMALTGIISAIILGFRSHIRPELFTYFGMALFLYCFERIRHGHRYPWAILALCAWFWANAHIYFIFGLGMLGAFLLERWWHQWLKGHNGFKSVPWCEAAAVAGIFLLCTLQPNGLYGFIYPFMIFTNYGMAITENGSSPELWQLSLNPALMALPILTMFSVIALLKVTIIRPRNDQSAPLMANYIILVTSLIAAWSMIRSLPLLAIAAIPVISEAIDLLNHSLASSDTDTSNDTITSSDTDTSKDTNVCNDTNVSIISTETVKSGSSGQISAIAVVILGFWLIHGVLNGWYFRIFPSPMGPTPFGLEREEDYLALRKLKADGLPGPIFSDYNIGSLVEYCIYPEKGYVDNRPEAFPEEFWTQEYMPFLALGRKWDDMIRARSIQSVVVSPTGVREPFFAAMMKNNSWRLVHLDHVAAVWVLADNPDNREFIEKHLYTDQSLENELQRIRFIIDSVDQTSIFRRQILVHEAAYRLYSLLCIGAIEKLWPLLWNLHEKYPDYQILHEMLRVTAPPERVDQVKNVMRKAARWPLSVKQIMDWSAVLESEGKVRSALETVHRGKWFFWFSPQLRQLGRYYEAQLKKEQSSLIPAEKIEPGQIKSLQNDSMKNDSLQKDTKMENTGSNQ
;
A
#
# COMPACT_ATOMS: atom_id res chain seq x y z
N MET A 1 -32.19 -2.03 -3.83
CA MET A 1 -31.43 -1.56 -2.64
C MET A 1 -30.23 -2.45 -2.30
N LYS A 2 -30.38 -3.77 -2.06
CA LYS A 2 -29.23 -4.66 -1.74
C LYS A 2 -28.08 -4.60 -2.75
N ASN A 3 -28.39 -4.74 -4.05
CA ASN A 3 -27.38 -4.67 -5.12
C ASN A 3 -26.75 -3.27 -5.27
N THR A 4 -27.44 -2.23 -4.83
CA THR A 4 -26.98 -0.84 -4.90
C THR A 4 -25.90 -0.55 -3.83
N LEU A 5 -26.02 -1.13 -2.63
CA LEU A 5 -25.03 -0.95 -1.55
C LEU A 5 -23.71 -1.69 -1.84
N LEU A 6 -23.77 -2.89 -2.41
CA LEU A 6 -22.56 -3.65 -2.80
C LEU A 6 -21.86 -3.06 -4.03
N ALA A 7 -22.52 -2.18 -4.79
CA ALA A 7 -21.89 -1.46 -5.89
C ALA A 7 -20.92 -0.35 -5.39
N ILE A 8 -21.14 0.19 -4.19
CA ILE A 8 -20.30 1.24 -3.60
C ILE A 8 -18.83 0.81 -3.45
N PRO A 9 -18.50 -0.33 -2.81
CA PRO A 9 -17.10 -0.77 -2.69
C PRO A 9 -16.46 -1.10 -4.04
N LEU A 10 -17.23 -1.63 -5.00
CA LEU A 10 -16.75 -1.87 -6.36
C LEU A 10 -16.45 -0.58 -7.11
N PHE A 11 -17.32 0.42 -6.95
CA PHE A 11 -17.09 1.74 -7.49
C PHE A 11 -15.86 2.40 -6.85
N LEU A 12 -15.71 2.28 -5.52
CA LEU A 12 -14.56 2.81 -4.81
C LEU A 12 -13.25 2.14 -5.26
N VAL A 13 -13.18 0.82 -5.39
CA VAL A 13 -11.95 0.15 -5.87
C VAL A 13 -11.65 0.50 -7.32
N LEU A 14 -12.69 0.69 -8.15
CA LEU A 14 -12.51 1.18 -9.52
C LEU A 14 -11.88 2.58 -9.48
N LEU A 15 -12.41 3.49 -8.66
CA LEU A 15 -11.82 4.83 -8.46
C LEU A 15 -10.38 4.78 -7.95
N LEU A 16 -10.09 3.90 -7.00
CA LEU A 16 -8.73 3.74 -6.45
C LEU A 16 -7.79 3.02 -7.44
N GLY A 17 -8.31 2.18 -8.33
CA GLY A 17 -7.55 1.57 -9.42
C GLY A 17 -7.14 2.60 -10.50
N LEU A 18 -7.90 3.69 -10.64
CA LEU A 18 -7.57 4.78 -11.57
C LEU A 18 -6.41 5.65 -11.08
N THR A 19 -5.94 5.45 -9.86
CA THR A 19 -4.77 6.14 -9.34
C THR A 19 -3.55 5.78 -10.22
N PRO A 20 -2.65 6.73 -10.53
CA PRO A 20 -1.43 6.43 -11.27
C PRO A 20 -0.44 5.79 -10.31
N GLY A 21 -0.51 4.47 -10.24
CA GLY A 21 0.54 3.63 -9.69
C GLY A 21 1.46 3.15 -10.81
N ILE A 22 1.81 4.04 -11.74
CA ILE A 22 2.90 3.78 -12.68
C ILE A 22 4.16 4.02 -11.87
N SER A 23 5.04 3.03 -11.86
CA SER A 23 6.24 3.01 -11.03
C SER A 23 7.48 2.82 -11.91
N MET A 24 7.65 3.68 -12.93
CA MET A 24 8.82 3.58 -13.82
C MET A 24 10.12 3.76 -13.05
N MET A 25 10.13 4.68 -12.08
CA MET A 25 11.25 4.84 -11.15
C MET A 25 11.52 3.59 -10.31
N GLU A 26 10.50 2.85 -9.88
CA GLU A 26 10.69 1.63 -9.09
C GLU A 26 11.09 0.44 -9.98
N ASP A 27 10.17 -0.47 -10.32
CA ASP A 27 10.48 -1.72 -11.02
C ASP A 27 9.73 -1.90 -12.36
N LEU A 28 8.83 -0.99 -12.75
CA LEU A 28 8.08 -1.15 -14.00
C LEU A 28 9.00 -1.08 -15.23
N GLY A 29 10.03 -0.22 -15.21
CA GLY A 29 10.99 -0.09 -16.31
C GLY A 29 11.67 -1.42 -16.65
N ARG A 30 12.18 -2.14 -15.63
CA ARG A 30 12.80 -3.45 -15.83
C ARG A 30 11.79 -4.49 -16.30
N HIS A 31 10.55 -4.44 -15.81
CA HIS A 31 9.53 -5.41 -16.21
C HIS A 31 9.16 -5.28 -17.69
N LEU A 32 9.01 -4.05 -18.19
CA LEU A 32 8.78 -3.79 -19.61
C LEU A 32 9.99 -4.20 -20.47
N LEU A 33 11.20 -3.90 -20.00
CA LEU A 33 12.42 -4.26 -20.72
C LEU A 33 12.63 -5.77 -20.80
N LEU A 34 12.50 -6.49 -19.68
CA LEU A 34 12.65 -7.94 -19.65
C LEU A 34 11.54 -8.62 -20.46
N GLY A 35 10.29 -8.13 -20.39
CA GLY A 35 9.19 -8.62 -21.22
C GLY A 35 9.49 -8.51 -22.71
N LYS A 36 10.05 -7.37 -23.15
CA LYS A 36 10.53 -7.16 -24.52
C LYS A 36 11.62 -8.17 -24.90
N ILE A 37 12.65 -8.30 -24.06
CA ILE A 37 13.79 -9.19 -24.31
C ILE A 37 13.36 -10.64 -24.39
N ILE A 38 12.47 -11.09 -23.49
CA ILE A 38 11.93 -12.46 -23.49
C ILE A 38 11.19 -12.75 -24.80
N LEU A 39 10.37 -11.81 -25.27
CA LEU A 39 9.64 -11.96 -26.54
C LEU A 39 10.55 -11.90 -27.76
N GLN A 40 11.66 -11.18 -27.72
CA GLN A 40 12.62 -11.12 -28.82
C GLN A 40 13.51 -12.37 -28.89
N ASN A 41 13.94 -12.88 -27.75
CA ASN A 41 14.90 -13.98 -27.66
C ASN A 41 14.24 -15.35 -27.50
N HIS A 42 12.93 -15.40 -27.22
CA HIS A 42 12.18 -16.61 -26.89
C HIS A 42 12.77 -17.41 -25.72
N SER A 43 13.44 -16.73 -24.79
CA SER A 43 14.11 -17.34 -23.64
C SER A 43 13.99 -16.45 -22.40
N VAL A 44 13.71 -17.06 -21.25
CA VAL A 44 13.69 -16.35 -19.96
C VAL A 44 15.12 -16.19 -19.43
N PRO A 45 15.58 -14.96 -19.13
CA PRO A 45 16.90 -14.75 -18.57
C PRO A 45 17.08 -15.44 -17.22
N THR A 46 18.17 -16.18 -17.06
CA THR A 46 18.55 -16.88 -15.82
C THR A 46 19.70 -16.20 -15.08
N VAL A 47 20.12 -15.03 -15.56
CA VAL A 47 21.24 -14.24 -15.04
C VAL A 47 20.85 -12.76 -14.93
N ASN A 48 21.65 -11.98 -14.23
CA ASN A 48 21.45 -10.53 -14.08
C ASN A 48 21.83 -9.76 -15.37
N LEU A 49 20.97 -9.88 -16.39
CA LEU A 49 21.22 -9.40 -17.75
C LEU A 49 21.45 -7.88 -17.85
N LEU A 50 20.76 -7.09 -17.03
CA LEU A 50 20.64 -5.64 -17.20
C LEU A 50 21.81 -4.85 -16.60
N THR A 51 22.64 -5.49 -15.77
CA THR A 51 23.70 -4.81 -15.00
C THR A 51 25.09 -5.29 -15.42
N PHE A 52 26.10 -4.40 -15.34
CA PHE A 52 27.50 -4.78 -15.61
C PHE A 52 28.29 -5.12 -14.35
N THR A 53 27.77 -4.84 -13.15
CA THR A 53 28.46 -5.12 -11.89
C THR A 53 28.57 -6.61 -11.63
N PHE A 54 27.49 -7.35 -11.92
CA PHE A 54 27.36 -8.79 -11.71
C PHE A 54 26.59 -9.49 -12.85
N PRO A 55 27.06 -9.39 -14.12
CA PRO A 55 26.29 -9.79 -15.29
C PRO A 55 25.93 -11.28 -15.34
N ASP A 56 26.78 -12.13 -14.75
CA ASP A 56 26.63 -13.59 -14.73
C ASP A 56 26.00 -14.10 -13.43
N TYR A 57 25.57 -13.22 -12.53
CA TYR A 57 24.98 -13.63 -11.26
C TYR A 57 23.66 -14.35 -11.49
N PRO A 58 23.47 -15.57 -10.91
CA PRO A 58 22.25 -16.34 -11.10
C PRO A 58 21.03 -15.57 -10.63
N PHE A 59 20.01 -15.51 -11.48
CA PHE A 59 18.75 -14.85 -11.17
C PHE A 59 17.56 -15.71 -11.58
N VAL A 60 16.68 -15.99 -10.62
CA VAL A 60 15.41 -16.66 -10.89
C VAL A 60 14.37 -15.60 -11.24
N ASN A 61 14.10 -15.46 -12.53
CA ASN A 61 13.03 -14.58 -12.98
C ASN A 61 11.65 -15.20 -12.69
N HIS A 62 11.15 -14.94 -11.48
CA HIS A 62 9.82 -15.34 -11.00
C HIS A 62 8.69 -14.41 -11.48
N HIS A 63 9.00 -13.43 -12.33
CA HIS A 63 8.05 -12.47 -12.89
C HIS A 63 7.93 -12.58 -14.43
N TRP A 64 8.62 -13.54 -15.06
CA TRP A 64 8.78 -13.54 -16.52
C TRP A 64 7.45 -13.46 -17.29
N LEU A 65 6.38 -14.13 -16.84
CA LEU A 65 5.10 -14.11 -17.54
C LEU A 65 4.36 -12.79 -17.33
N SER A 66 4.45 -12.19 -16.14
CA SER A 66 3.87 -10.87 -15.89
C SER A 66 4.60 -9.80 -16.71
N GLU A 67 5.92 -9.91 -16.86
CA GLU A 67 6.75 -9.04 -17.70
C GLU A 67 6.34 -9.09 -19.16
N VAL A 68 6.15 -10.29 -19.72
CA VAL A 68 5.65 -10.48 -21.10
C VAL A 68 4.27 -9.85 -21.26
N ILE A 69 3.35 -10.06 -20.32
CA ILE A 69 1.99 -9.48 -20.38
C ILE A 69 2.06 -7.95 -20.30
N PHE A 70 2.85 -7.39 -19.39
CA PHE A 70 3.02 -5.95 -19.26
C PHE A 70 3.58 -5.35 -20.55
N TYR A 71 4.61 -5.94 -21.12
CA TYR A 71 5.15 -5.45 -22.40
C TYR A 71 4.13 -5.55 -23.55
N LEU A 72 3.38 -6.65 -23.67
CA LEU A 72 2.36 -6.78 -24.72
C LEU A 72 1.27 -5.71 -24.59
N VAL A 73 0.75 -5.50 -23.38
CA VAL A 73 -0.28 -4.48 -23.12
C VAL A 73 0.27 -3.07 -23.39
N HIS A 74 1.50 -2.79 -22.94
CA HIS A 74 2.19 -1.53 -23.19
C HIS A 74 2.45 -1.29 -24.68
N SER A 75 2.82 -2.32 -25.45
CA SER A 75 3.08 -2.19 -26.89
C SER A 75 1.85 -1.83 -27.72
N VAL A 76 0.65 -2.20 -27.26
CA VAL A 76 -0.62 -1.93 -27.96
C VAL A 76 -1.24 -0.59 -27.55
N SER A 77 -1.12 -0.22 -26.27
CA SER A 77 -1.91 0.88 -25.69
C SER A 77 -1.15 1.78 -24.70
N GLY A 78 0.18 1.65 -24.66
CA GLY A 78 1.07 2.41 -23.78
C GLY A 78 0.80 2.17 -22.29
N LEU A 79 1.22 3.13 -21.47
CA LEU A 79 1.00 3.10 -20.01
C LEU A 79 -0.49 3.09 -19.63
N ASN A 80 -1.36 3.65 -20.47
CA ASN A 80 -2.81 3.63 -20.26
C ASN A 80 -3.38 2.21 -20.28
N GLY A 81 -2.86 1.34 -21.15
CA GLY A 81 -3.23 -0.08 -21.17
C GLY A 81 -2.96 -0.79 -19.86
N LEU A 82 -1.80 -0.51 -19.26
CA LEU A 82 -1.40 -1.09 -17.97
C LEU A 82 -2.30 -0.62 -16.83
N ILE A 83 -2.73 0.65 -16.85
CA ILE A 83 -3.72 1.17 -15.90
C ILE A 83 -5.04 0.41 -16.04
N LEU A 84 -5.52 0.18 -17.27
CA LEU A 84 -6.75 -0.59 -17.52
C LEU A 84 -6.63 -2.04 -17.04
N LEU A 85 -5.50 -2.70 -17.30
CA LEU A 85 -5.22 -4.05 -16.80
C LEU A 85 -5.27 -4.09 -15.26
N LYS A 86 -4.65 -3.12 -14.60
CA LYS A 86 -4.69 -3.01 -13.15
C LYS A 86 -6.10 -2.83 -12.61
N ILE A 87 -6.89 -1.90 -13.18
CA ILE A 87 -8.27 -1.66 -12.77
C ILE A 87 -9.10 -2.94 -12.89
N PHE A 88 -8.92 -3.66 -14.01
CA PHE A 88 -9.57 -4.94 -14.24
C PHE A 88 -9.20 -5.97 -13.16
N LEU A 89 -7.91 -6.15 -12.88
CA LEU A 89 -7.45 -7.12 -11.88
C LEU A 89 -7.93 -6.75 -10.46
N MET A 90 -7.80 -5.49 -10.04
CA MET A 90 -8.21 -5.03 -8.72
C MET A 90 -9.73 -5.11 -8.51
N THR A 91 -10.49 -4.59 -9.47
CA THR A 91 -11.97 -4.60 -9.40
C THR A 91 -12.49 -6.03 -9.51
N GLY A 92 -11.90 -6.84 -10.40
CA GLY A 92 -12.21 -8.27 -10.54
C GLY A 92 -11.94 -9.04 -9.25
N SER A 93 -10.83 -8.76 -8.56
CA SER A 93 -10.50 -9.38 -7.27
C SER A 93 -11.59 -9.09 -6.22
N LEU A 94 -11.97 -7.82 -6.05
CA LEU A 94 -13.01 -7.46 -5.09
C LEU A 94 -14.39 -7.99 -5.50
N LEU A 95 -14.71 -7.99 -6.80
CA LEU A 95 -15.95 -8.54 -7.33
C LEU A 95 -16.07 -10.05 -7.05
N LEU A 96 -15.01 -10.82 -7.29
CA LEU A 96 -14.98 -12.25 -7.01
C LEU A 96 -15.10 -12.53 -5.50
N ALA A 97 -14.41 -11.75 -4.66
CA ALA A 97 -14.51 -11.86 -3.21
C ALA A 97 -15.93 -11.55 -2.72
N LEU A 98 -16.56 -10.46 -3.18
CA LEU A 98 -17.94 -10.12 -2.83
C LEU A 98 -18.97 -11.07 -3.45
N GLY A 99 -18.69 -11.63 -4.62
CA GLY A 99 -19.53 -12.64 -5.28
C GLY A 99 -19.62 -13.94 -4.48
N SER A 100 -18.63 -14.21 -3.64
CA SER A 100 -18.63 -15.33 -2.70
C SER A 100 -19.74 -15.20 -1.64
N PHE A 101 -20.11 -13.97 -1.23
CA PHE A 101 -21.23 -13.68 -0.32
C PHE A 101 -22.59 -13.90 -0.99
N GLN A 102 -22.76 -13.44 -2.23
CA GLN A 102 -24.06 -13.54 -2.93
C GLN A 102 -24.48 -14.99 -3.18
N SER A 103 -23.51 -15.89 -3.40
CA SER A 103 -23.77 -17.32 -3.57
C SER A 103 -24.40 -17.96 -2.32
N ARG A 104 -24.20 -17.38 -1.12
CA ARG A 104 -24.74 -17.89 0.15
C ARG A 104 -26.14 -17.41 0.47
N SER A 105 -26.39 -16.12 0.27
CA SER A 105 -27.68 -15.49 0.57
C SER A 105 -28.84 -16.12 -0.22
N VAL A 106 -28.57 -16.62 -1.43
CA VAL A 106 -29.56 -17.30 -2.28
C VAL A 106 -29.85 -18.74 -1.80
N SER A 107 -28.84 -19.47 -1.29
CA SER A 107 -29.05 -20.82 -0.77
C SER A 107 -29.83 -20.88 0.55
N SER A 108 -29.82 -19.81 1.36
CA SER A 108 -30.65 -19.68 2.57
C SER A 108 -32.15 -19.56 2.22
N LEU A 109 -32.46 -19.03 1.03
CA LEU A 109 -33.83 -18.80 0.56
C LEU A 109 -34.53 -20.07 0.03
N ASN A 110 -33.79 -21.14 -0.27
CA ASN A 110 -34.32 -22.39 -0.82
C ASN A 110 -34.59 -23.47 0.24
N ARG A 111 -34.57 -23.13 1.54
CA ARG A 111 -35.14 -24.01 2.56
C ARG A 111 -36.67 -23.88 2.55
N PRO A 112 -37.42 -24.98 2.39
CA PRO A 112 -38.88 -24.93 2.38
C PRO A 112 -39.35 -24.77 3.83
N SER A 113 -39.49 -23.54 4.29
CA SER A 113 -40.26 -23.22 5.48
C SER A 113 -41.27 -22.16 5.09
N GLY A 114 -42.53 -22.59 5.03
CA GLY A 114 -43.65 -21.76 4.66
C GLY A 114 -43.87 -20.60 5.63
N LEU A 115 -44.53 -19.60 5.06
CA LEU A 115 -45.22 -18.48 5.70
C LEU A 115 -44.38 -17.30 6.24
N LEU A 116 -44.76 -16.14 5.67
CA LEU A 116 -44.65 -14.77 6.15
C LEU A 116 -43.33 -14.02 5.89
N ASN A 117 -43.36 -13.34 4.74
CA ASN A 117 -42.75 -12.04 4.52
C ASN A 117 -42.81 -11.16 5.79
N LYS A 118 -41.64 -10.85 6.39
CA LYS A 118 -41.26 -9.52 6.92
C LYS A 118 -39.97 -9.61 7.74
N SER A 119 -38.87 -9.17 7.15
CA SER A 119 -37.82 -8.40 7.87
C SER A 119 -36.85 -7.80 6.85
N SER A 120 -37.38 -6.88 6.02
CA SER A 120 -36.58 -6.04 5.13
C SER A 120 -35.53 -5.21 5.89
N ALA A 121 -35.72 -4.94 7.18
CA ALA A 121 -34.78 -4.21 8.03
C ALA A 121 -33.52 -5.03 8.41
N LEU A 122 -33.66 -6.30 8.83
CA LEU A 122 -32.53 -7.18 9.16
C LEU A 122 -31.69 -7.52 7.93
N LEU A 123 -32.35 -7.74 6.79
CA LEU A 123 -31.68 -7.97 5.50
C LEU A 123 -30.97 -6.72 4.94
N ASN A 124 -31.35 -5.52 5.37
CA ASN A 124 -30.67 -4.27 5.05
C ASN A 124 -29.40 -4.09 5.90
N GLY A 125 -29.41 -4.50 7.18
CA GLY A 125 -28.25 -4.45 8.07
C GLY A 125 -27.08 -5.33 7.62
N SER A 126 -27.37 -6.55 7.15
CA SER A 126 -26.34 -7.46 6.62
C SER A 126 -25.67 -6.93 5.35
N SER A 127 -26.46 -6.29 4.48
CA SER A 127 -25.95 -5.68 3.24
C SER A 127 -25.10 -4.44 3.52
N ALA A 128 -25.41 -3.68 4.58
CA ALA A 128 -24.63 -2.52 5.01
C ALA A 128 -23.29 -2.92 5.61
N LEU A 129 -23.23 -3.94 6.47
CA LEU A 129 -21.98 -4.41 7.06
C LEU A 129 -21.04 -5.05 6.01
N MET A 130 -21.62 -5.75 5.01
CA MET A 130 -20.85 -6.24 3.87
C MET A 130 -20.37 -5.10 2.96
N ALA A 131 -21.18 -4.07 2.72
CA ALA A 131 -20.73 -2.89 1.99
C ALA A 131 -19.60 -2.17 2.72
N LEU A 132 -19.68 -2.02 4.05
CA LEU A 132 -18.62 -1.46 4.88
C LEU A 132 -17.33 -2.29 4.82
N THR A 133 -17.44 -3.62 4.95
CA THR A 133 -16.30 -4.54 4.79
C THR A 133 -15.67 -4.42 3.41
N GLY A 134 -16.49 -4.32 2.36
CA GLY A 134 -16.04 -4.07 1.00
C GLY A 134 -15.35 -2.72 0.84
N ILE A 135 -15.83 -1.66 1.49
CA ILE A 135 -15.24 -0.31 1.43
C ILE A 135 -13.85 -0.33 2.09
N ILE A 136 -13.74 -0.92 3.28
CA ILE A 136 -12.49 -1.10 4.00
C ILE A 136 -11.50 -1.91 3.15
N SER A 137 -11.97 -2.99 2.52
CA SER A 137 -11.17 -3.83 1.63
C SER A 137 -10.72 -3.08 0.37
N ALA A 138 -11.58 -2.25 -0.22
CA ALA A 138 -11.26 -1.40 -1.36
C ALA A 138 -10.17 -0.36 -1.01
N ILE A 139 -10.24 0.27 0.18
CA ILE A 139 -9.21 1.20 0.67
C ILE A 139 -7.86 0.49 0.81
N ILE A 140 -7.85 -0.72 1.37
CA ILE A 140 -6.63 -1.53 1.51
C ILE A 140 -6.09 -1.98 0.14
N LEU A 141 -6.95 -2.39 -0.80
CA LEU A 141 -6.52 -2.72 -2.16
C LEU A 141 -5.95 -1.50 -2.88
N GLY A 142 -6.59 -0.34 -2.74
CA GLY A 142 -6.13 0.93 -3.30
C GLY A 142 -4.74 1.36 -2.83
N PHE A 143 -4.31 0.88 -1.66
CA PHE A 143 -2.98 1.10 -1.12
C PHE A 143 -1.85 0.57 -2.01
N ARG A 144 -2.07 -0.62 -2.59
CA ARG A 144 -1.11 -1.33 -3.46
C ARG A 144 -1.60 -1.31 -4.91
N SER A 145 -2.08 -0.15 -5.35
CA SER A 145 -2.55 0.09 -6.73
C SER A 145 -1.40 0.41 -7.70
N HIS A 146 -0.20 -0.12 -7.44
CA HIS A 146 0.95 -0.03 -8.34
C HIS A 146 0.85 -1.11 -9.43
N ILE A 147 1.31 -0.79 -10.66
CA ILE A 147 1.37 -1.72 -11.77
C ILE A 147 2.55 -2.65 -11.52
N ARG A 148 2.27 -3.76 -10.85
CA ARG A 148 3.28 -4.75 -10.48
C ARG A 148 2.70 -6.17 -10.50
N PRO A 149 3.56 -7.20 -10.52
CA PRO A 149 3.11 -8.60 -10.62
C PRO A 149 2.19 -9.08 -9.48
N GLU A 150 2.19 -8.43 -8.30
CA GLU A 150 1.31 -8.82 -7.19
C GLU A 150 -0.18 -8.70 -7.54
N LEU A 151 -0.56 -7.87 -8.52
CA LEU A 151 -1.95 -7.75 -8.96
C LEU A 151 -2.54 -9.09 -9.41
N PHE A 152 -1.73 -9.95 -10.03
CA PHE A 152 -2.15 -11.30 -10.43
C PHE A 152 -2.39 -12.22 -9.22
N THR A 153 -1.68 -12.00 -8.12
CA THR A 153 -1.89 -12.73 -6.86
C THR A 153 -3.25 -12.39 -6.25
N TYR A 154 -3.59 -11.10 -6.21
CA TYR A 154 -4.86 -10.66 -5.65
C TYR A 154 -6.03 -11.28 -6.42
N PHE A 155 -5.94 -11.28 -7.75
CA PHE A 155 -6.95 -11.88 -8.61
C PHE A 155 -7.02 -13.41 -8.46
N GLY A 156 -5.88 -14.10 -8.46
CA GLY A 156 -5.80 -15.55 -8.30
C GLY A 156 -6.38 -16.03 -6.96
N MET A 157 -6.04 -15.33 -5.88
CA MET A 157 -6.57 -15.61 -4.54
C MET A 157 -8.09 -15.43 -4.48
N ALA A 158 -8.62 -14.33 -5.01
CA ALA A 158 -10.05 -14.08 -5.05
C ALA A 158 -10.79 -15.14 -5.89
N LEU A 159 -10.21 -15.56 -7.02
CA LEU A 159 -10.75 -16.62 -7.87
C LEU A 159 -10.79 -17.97 -7.15
N PHE A 160 -9.74 -18.34 -6.41
CA PHE A 160 -9.69 -19.58 -5.65
C PHE A 160 -10.76 -19.59 -4.56
N LEU A 161 -10.88 -18.51 -3.77
CA LEU A 161 -11.92 -18.38 -2.75
C LEU A 161 -13.33 -18.48 -3.36
N TYR A 162 -13.56 -17.78 -4.47
CA TYR A 162 -14.82 -17.85 -5.19
C TYR A 162 -15.14 -19.28 -5.64
N CYS A 163 -14.16 -19.99 -6.22
CA CYS A 163 -14.31 -21.39 -6.62
C CYS A 163 -14.62 -22.30 -5.42
N PHE A 164 -13.92 -22.14 -4.29
CA PHE A 164 -14.18 -22.92 -3.09
C PHE A 164 -15.60 -22.74 -2.57
N GLU A 165 -16.12 -21.50 -2.55
CA GLU A 165 -17.52 -21.25 -2.19
C GLU A 165 -18.49 -21.92 -3.18
N ARG A 166 -18.26 -21.80 -4.49
CA ARG A 166 -19.13 -22.45 -5.48
C ARG A 166 -19.16 -23.98 -5.28
N ILE A 167 -18.02 -24.61 -5.01
CA ILE A 167 -17.96 -26.06 -4.73
C ILE A 167 -18.73 -26.40 -3.44
N ARG A 168 -18.63 -25.59 -2.39
CA ARG A 168 -19.40 -25.78 -1.14
C ARG A 168 -20.91 -25.70 -1.38
N HIS A 169 -21.36 -24.90 -2.35
CA HIS A 169 -22.76 -24.80 -2.77
C HIS A 169 -23.21 -25.89 -3.77
N GLY A 170 -22.42 -26.94 -3.96
CA GLY A 170 -22.79 -28.09 -4.79
C GLY A 170 -22.59 -27.87 -6.30
N HIS A 171 -21.92 -26.78 -6.70
CA HIS A 171 -21.47 -26.65 -8.09
C HIS A 171 -20.33 -27.65 -8.39
N ARG A 172 -20.20 -28.01 -9.67
CA ARG A 172 -19.10 -28.87 -10.14
C ARG A 172 -17.75 -28.22 -9.86
N TYR A 173 -16.76 -29.06 -9.55
CA TYR A 173 -15.39 -28.62 -9.33
C TYR A 173 -14.80 -28.01 -10.61
N PRO A 174 -14.39 -26.73 -10.60
CA PRO A 174 -13.77 -26.08 -11.75
C PRO A 174 -12.26 -26.39 -11.80
N TRP A 175 -11.86 -27.66 -11.76
CA TRP A 175 -10.45 -28.07 -11.67
C TRP A 175 -9.59 -27.51 -12.80
N ALA A 176 -10.11 -27.43 -14.02
CA ALA A 176 -9.39 -26.83 -15.15
C ALA A 176 -9.09 -25.34 -14.93
N ILE A 177 -10.03 -24.59 -14.35
CA ILE A 177 -9.85 -23.16 -14.05
C ILE A 177 -8.83 -23.00 -12.92
N LEU A 178 -8.94 -23.80 -11.86
CA LEU A 178 -7.98 -23.79 -10.74
C LEU A 178 -6.57 -24.18 -11.19
N ALA A 179 -6.44 -25.19 -12.05
CA ALA A 179 -5.16 -25.63 -12.60
C ALA A 179 -4.53 -24.58 -13.51
N LEU A 180 -5.31 -24.03 -14.45
CA LEU A 180 -4.83 -22.98 -15.35
C LEU A 180 -4.42 -21.72 -14.57
N CYS A 181 -5.22 -21.32 -13.57
CA CYS A 181 -4.90 -20.18 -12.72
C CYS A 181 -3.66 -20.45 -11.86
N ALA A 182 -3.52 -21.62 -11.25
CA ALA A 182 -2.33 -22.00 -10.47
C ALA A 182 -1.06 -21.96 -11.32
N TRP A 183 -1.12 -22.55 -12.51
CA TRP A 183 0.00 -22.57 -13.46
C TRP A 183 0.39 -21.16 -13.90
N PHE A 184 -0.60 -20.36 -14.29
CA PHE A 184 -0.38 -18.96 -14.66
C PHE A 184 0.26 -18.19 -13.51
N TRP A 185 -0.27 -18.35 -12.31
CA TRP A 185 0.20 -17.66 -11.11
C TRP A 185 1.64 -18.04 -10.77
N ALA A 186 1.99 -19.34 -10.85
CA ALA A 186 3.35 -19.83 -10.61
C ALA A 186 4.40 -19.23 -11.58
N ASN A 187 3.98 -18.80 -12.77
CA ASN A 187 4.83 -18.15 -13.75
C ASN A 187 4.78 -16.61 -13.69
N ALA A 188 3.74 -16.04 -13.08
CA ALA A 188 3.50 -14.60 -13.03
C ALA A 188 4.03 -13.92 -11.77
N HIS A 189 3.92 -14.56 -10.60
CA HIS A 189 4.33 -13.98 -9.32
C HIS A 189 4.61 -15.02 -8.23
N ILE A 190 5.61 -14.76 -7.39
CA ILE A 190 6.14 -15.67 -6.36
C ILE A 190 5.12 -16.07 -5.27
N TYR A 191 4.05 -15.29 -5.08
CA TYR A 191 3.00 -15.59 -4.09
C TYR A 191 2.05 -16.73 -4.50
N PHE A 192 2.29 -17.44 -5.60
CA PHE A 192 1.51 -18.64 -5.97
C PHE A 192 1.49 -19.70 -4.84
N ILE A 193 2.49 -19.70 -3.96
CA ILE A 193 2.55 -20.57 -2.78
C ILE A 193 1.34 -20.38 -1.84
N PHE A 194 0.76 -19.17 -1.77
CA PHE A 194 -0.49 -18.96 -1.05
C PHE A 194 -1.64 -19.72 -1.71
N GLY A 195 -1.72 -19.74 -3.04
CA GLY A 195 -2.70 -20.55 -3.78
C GLY A 195 -2.56 -22.05 -3.51
N LEU A 196 -1.33 -22.56 -3.43
CA LEU A 196 -1.07 -23.96 -3.05
C LEU A 196 -1.48 -24.24 -1.60
N GLY A 197 -1.16 -23.34 -0.67
CA GLY A 197 -1.61 -23.42 0.72
C GLY A 197 -3.13 -23.39 0.86
N MET A 198 -3.81 -22.57 0.05
CA MET A 198 -5.27 -22.51 -0.03
C MET A 198 -5.88 -23.83 -0.51
N LEU A 199 -5.31 -24.46 -1.54
CA LEU A 199 -5.72 -25.78 -2.01
C LEU A 199 -5.50 -26.86 -0.94
N GLY A 200 -4.37 -26.81 -0.24
CA GLY A 200 -4.09 -27.68 0.90
C GLY A 200 -5.12 -27.51 2.02
N ALA A 201 -5.42 -26.27 2.40
CA ALA A 201 -6.43 -25.96 3.41
C ALA A 201 -7.82 -26.46 3.00
N PHE A 202 -8.19 -26.32 1.72
CA PHE A 202 -9.45 -26.83 1.19
C PHE A 202 -9.50 -28.37 1.16
N LEU A 203 -8.39 -29.03 0.81
CA LEU A 203 -8.29 -30.49 0.87
C LEU A 203 -8.43 -31.01 2.30
N LEU A 204 -7.79 -30.34 3.27
CA LEU A 204 -7.92 -30.64 4.70
C LEU A 204 -9.36 -30.46 5.17
N GLU A 205 -10.05 -29.41 4.73
CA GLU A 205 -11.48 -29.21 5.01
C GLU A 205 -12.33 -30.37 4.49
N ARG A 206 -12.09 -30.84 3.26
CA ARG A 206 -12.82 -31.96 2.66
C ARG A 206 -12.56 -33.28 3.37
N TRP A 207 -11.31 -33.54 3.73
CA TRP A 207 -10.92 -34.70 4.52
C TRP A 207 -11.58 -34.70 5.90
N TRP A 208 -11.49 -33.56 6.62
CA TRP A 208 -12.11 -33.39 7.94
C TRP A 208 -13.62 -33.63 7.91
N HIS A 209 -14.30 -33.09 6.89
CA HIS A 209 -15.74 -33.30 6.72
C HIS A 209 -16.12 -34.77 6.45
N GLN A 210 -15.31 -35.53 5.69
CA GLN A 210 -15.55 -36.96 5.50
C GLN A 210 -15.31 -37.76 6.79
N TRP A 211 -14.28 -37.38 7.55
CA TRP A 211 -13.98 -37.97 8.85
C TRP A 211 -15.13 -37.76 9.85
N LEU A 212 -15.68 -36.54 9.94
CA LEU A 212 -16.85 -36.24 10.76
C LEU A 212 -18.11 -37.04 10.37
N LYS A 213 -18.24 -37.42 9.10
CA LYS A 213 -19.32 -38.31 8.61
C LYS A 213 -19.11 -39.79 8.98
N GLY A 214 -18.11 -40.11 9.80
CA GLY A 214 -17.83 -41.47 10.26
C GLY A 214 -17.00 -42.31 9.30
N HIS A 215 -16.43 -41.71 8.25
CA HIS A 215 -15.43 -42.41 7.44
C HIS A 215 -14.09 -42.46 8.20
N ASN A 216 -13.53 -43.65 8.38
CA ASN A 216 -12.27 -43.86 9.09
C ASN A 216 -11.15 -44.35 8.14
N GLY A 217 -9.90 -44.03 8.48
CA GLY A 217 -8.71 -44.46 7.72
C GLY A 217 -8.70 -43.96 6.26
N PHE A 218 -8.35 -44.83 5.32
CA PHE A 218 -8.26 -44.50 3.88
C PHE A 218 -9.57 -44.00 3.26
N LYS A 219 -10.73 -44.29 3.87
CA LYS A 219 -12.05 -43.90 3.37
C LYS A 219 -12.39 -42.43 3.64
N SER A 220 -11.69 -41.75 4.54
CA SER A 220 -11.90 -40.31 4.78
C SER A 220 -11.16 -39.43 3.78
N VAL A 221 -10.20 -39.98 3.03
CA VAL A 221 -9.39 -39.22 2.08
C VAL A 221 -10.17 -38.95 0.79
N PRO A 222 -10.35 -37.67 0.41
CA PRO A 222 -10.91 -37.28 -0.88
C PRO A 222 -9.91 -37.56 -2.00
N TRP A 223 -9.76 -38.82 -2.45
CA TRP A 223 -8.72 -39.22 -3.40
C TRP A 223 -8.78 -38.48 -4.74
N CYS A 224 -9.98 -38.17 -5.25
CA CYS A 224 -10.14 -37.43 -6.51
C CYS A 224 -9.61 -36.00 -6.36
N GLU A 225 -9.99 -35.32 -5.29
CA GLU A 225 -9.51 -33.97 -4.99
C GLU A 225 -8.02 -33.96 -4.63
N ALA A 226 -7.53 -34.97 -3.92
CA ALA A 226 -6.12 -35.14 -3.60
C ALA A 226 -5.28 -35.33 -4.88
N ALA A 227 -5.74 -36.16 -5.81
CA ALA A 227 -5.10 -36.35 -7.11
C ALA A 227 -5.12 -35.08 -7.96
N ALA A 228 -6.23 -34.33 -7.96
CA ALA A 228 -6.33 -33.05 -8.66
C ALA A 228 -5.37 -32.01 -8.06
N VAL A 229 -5.32 -31.89 -6.73
CA VAL A 229 -4.39 -31.00 -6.02
C VAL A 229 -2.94 -31.41 -6.32
N ALA A 230 -2.59 -32.70 -6.25
CA ALA A 230 -1.26 -33.19 -6.61
C ALA A 230 -0.90 -32.87 -8.07
N GLY A 231 -1.85 -33.01 -8.99
CA GLY A 231 -1.69 -32.61 -10.39
C GLY A 231 -1.43 -31.12 -10.55
N ILE A 232 -2.12 -30.26 -9.78
CA ILE A 232 -1.87 -28.81 -9.76
C ILE A 232 -0.48 -28.49 -9.21
N PHE A 233 -0.04 -29.15 -8.14
CA PHE A 233 1.32 -28.98 -7.60
C PHE A 233 2.37 -29.32 -8.66
N LEU A 234 2.21 -30.45 -9.35
CA LEU A 234 3.09 -30.84 -10.45
C LEU A 234 3.05 -29.82 -11.59
N LEU A 235 1.86 -29.31 -11.93
CA LEU A 235 1.70 -28.31 -12.98
C LEU A 235 2.46 -27.01 -12.66
N CYS A 236 2.47 -26.56 -11.39
CA CYS A 236 3.26 -25.39 -10.97
C CYS A 236 4.77 -25.58 -11.09
N THR A 237 5.27 -26.82 -11.20
CA THR A 237 6.68 -27.09 -11.50
C THR A 237 7.01 -26.92 -13.00
N LEU A 238 6.00 -26.87 -13.87
CA LEU A 238 6.14 -26.59 -15.30
C LEU A 238 6.33 -25.09 -15.53
N GLN A 239 7.51 -24.62 -15.16
CA GLN A 239 8.01 -23.28 -15.39
C GLN A 239 9.48 -23.34 -15.88
N PRO A 240 10.03 -22.26 -16.46
CA PRO A 240 11.40 -22.27 -17.01
C PRO A 240 12.49 -22.67 -16.01
N ASN A 241 12.29 -22.36 -14.72
CA ASN A 241 13.24 -22.66 -13.65
C ASN A 241 12.97 -24.00 -12.93
N GLY A 242 12.01 -24.80 -13.43
CA GLY A 242 11.66 -26.12 -12.90
C GLY A 242 11.38 -26.15 -11.38
N LEU A 243 11.93 -27.17 -10.70
CA LEU A 243 11.78 -27.36 -9.26
C LEU A 243 12.44 -26.24 -8.44
N TYR A 244 13.53 -25.65 -8.93
CA TYR A 244 14.21 -24.56 -8.23
C TYR A 244 13.32 -23.31 -8.15
N GLY A 245 12.66 -22.94 -9.26
CA GLY A 245 11.66 -21.88 -9.25
C GLY A 245 10.46 -22.19 -8.34
N PHE A 246 10.06 -23.46 -8.21
CA PHE A 246 8.95 -23.87 -7.35
C PHE A 246 9.26 -23.67 -5.85
N ILE A 247 10.50 -23.95 -5.43
CA ILE A 247 10.93 -23.79 -4.02
C ILE A 247 11.48 -22.39 -3.72
N TYR A 248 11.72 -21.58 -4.75
CA TYR A 248 12.27 -20.23 -4.64
C TYR A 248 11.55 -19.28 -3.64
N PRO A 249 10.21 -19.31 -3.47
CA PRO A 249 9.52 -18.48 -2.46
C PRO A 249 10.08 -18.65 -1.03
N PHE A 250 10.62 -19.82 -0.70
CA PHE A 250 11.22 -20.10 0.62
C PHE A 250 12.69 -19.70 0.71
N MET A 251 13.33 -19.40 -0.42
CA MET A 251 14.76 -19.10 -0.52
C MET A 251 15.04 -17.62 -0.82
N ILE A 252 14.05 -16.84 -1.28
CA ILE A 252 14.27 -15.46 -1.74
C ILE A 252 14.94 -14.54 -0.70
N PHE A 253 14.73 -14.79 0.59
CA PHE A 253 15.34 -13.99 1.66
C PHE A 253 16.74 -14.46 2.10
N THR A 254 17.26 -15.56 1.53
CA THR A 254 18.58 -16.10 1.92
C THR A 254 19.75 -15.25 1.44
N ASN A 255 19.57 -14.48 0.37
CA ASN A 255 20.57 -13.59 -0.21
C ASN A 255 19.95 -12.20 -0.42
N TYR A 256 19.59 -11.54 0.68
CA TYR A 256 18.82 -10.29 0.66
C TYR A 256 19.57 -9.18 1.39
N GLY A 257 20.57 -8.60 0.72
CA GLY A 257 21.52 -7.68 1.36
C GLY A 257 21.01 -6.25 1.61
N MET A 258 19.74 -5.95 1.34
CA MET A 258 19.13 -4.65 1.65
C MET A 258 17.74 -4.79 2.28
N ALA A 259 17.49 -3.94 3.28
CA ALA A 259 16.15 -3.80 3.85
C ALA A 259 15.24 -3.05 2.87
N ILE A 260 14.22 -3.74 2.35
CA ILE A 260 13.13 -3.11 1.58
C ILE A 260 12.01 -2.70 2.54
N THR A 261 11.59 -1.44 2.46
CA THR A 261 10.50 -0.88 3.28
C THR A 261 9.22 -1.72 3.22
N GLU A 262 8.92 -2.31 2.07
CA GLU A 262 7.73 -3.14 1.85
C GLU A 262 7.76 -4.52 2.52
N ASN A 263 8.95 -4.98 2.94
CA ASN A 263 9.12 -6.20 3.74
C ASN A 263 8.94 -5.92 5.23
N GLY A 264 8.93 -4.64 5.62
CA GLY A 264 8.72 -4.20 6.99
C GLY A 264 7.31 -4.47 7.49
N SER A 265 7.19 -4.48 8.82
CA SER A 265 5.92 -4.70 9.49
C SER A 265 4.98 -3.50 9.35
N SER A 266 3.67 -3.76 9.42
CA SER A 266 2.66 -2.69 9.35
C SER A 266 2.85 -1.61 10.43
N PRO A 267 3.20 -1.92 11.70
CA PRO A 267 3.49 -0.90 12.71
C PRO A 267 4.73 -0.03 12.45
N GLU A 268 5.76 -0.55 11.78
CA GLU A 268 6.94 0.23 11.41
C GLU A 268 6.59 1.26 10.34
N LEU A 269 5.90 0.84 9.27
CA LEU A 269 5.50 1.78 8.21
C LEU A 269 4.51 2.84 8.70
N TRP A 270 3.63 2.48 9.64
CA TRP A 270 2.68 3.43 10.22
C TRP A 270 3.38 4.62 10.90
N GLN A 271 4.62 4.46 11.38
CA GLN A 271 5.35 5.60 11.96
C GLN A 271 5.78 6.64 10.91
N LEU A 272 5.93 6.23 9.66
CA LEU A 272 6.48 7.06 8.58
C LEU A 272 5.47 8.06 8.03
N SER A 273 4.19 7.68 7.94
CA SER A 273 3.13 8.58 7.49
C SER A 273 1.74 8.11 7.87
N LEU A 274 0.81 9.07 7.94
CA LEU A 274 -0.60 8.79 8.10
C LEU A 274 -1.17 8.19 6.81
N ASN A 275 -1.61 6.94 6.87
CA ASN A 275 -2.13 6.23 5.69
C ASN A 275 -3.54 5.64 5.90
N PRO A 276 -4.52 5.91 5.01
CA PRO A 276 -5.87 5.37 5.13
C PRO A 276 -5.95 3.84 5.20
N ALA A 277 -5.08 3.12 4.49
CA ALA A 277 -5.07 1.66 4.51
C ALA A 277 -4.54 1.12 5.84
N LEU A 278 -3.54 1.77 6.43
CA LEU A 278 -3.06 1.44 7.77
C LEU A 278 -4.10 1.76 8.84
N MET A 279 -4.90 2.82 8.67
CA MET A 279 -6.04 3.09 9.54
C MET A 279 -7.20 2.11 9.35
N ALA A 280 -7.40 1.60 8.13
CA ALA A 280 -8.41 0.60 7.80
C ALA A 280 -8.04 -0.81 8.32
N LEU A 281 -6.74 -1.13 8.38
CA LEU A 281 -6.23 -2.45 8.78
C LEU A 281 -6.72 -2.93 10.16
N PRO A 282 -6.65 -2.15 11.27
CA PRO A 282 -7.16 -2.60 12.56
C PRO A 282 -8.67 -2.80 12.57
N ILE A 283 -9.42 -2.00 11.80
CA ILE A 283 -10.88 -2.15 11.70
C ILE A 283 -11.20 -3.47 11.02
N LEU A 284 -10.52 -3.78 9.91
CA LEU A 284 -10.69 -5.06 9.22
C LEU A 284 -10.23 -6.24 10.08
N THR A 285 -9.12 -6.08 10.81
CA THR A 285 -8.61 -7.07 11.77
C THR A 285 -9.63 -7.33 12.86
N MET A 286 -10.20 -6.28 13.44
CA MET A 286 -11.24 -6.38 14.46
C MET A 286 -12.48 -7.10 13.93
N PHE A 287 -12.98 -6.73 12.74
CA PHE A 287 -14.11 -7.41 12.12
C PHE A 287 -13.82 -8.89 11.87
N SER A 288 -12.61 -9.20 11.40
CA SER A 288 -12.16 -10.57 11.14
C SER A 288 -12.08 -11.41 12.42
N VAL A 289 -11.52 -10.85 13.50
CA VAL A 289 -11.41 -11.53 14.80
C VAL A 289 -12.80 -11.73 15.42
N ILE A 290 -13.66 -10.72 15.39
CA ILE A 290 -15.04 -10.84 15.89
C ILE A 290 -15.80 -11.90 15.09
N ALA A 291 -15.67 -11.89 13.76
CA ALA A 291 -16.29 -12.90 12.91
C ALA A 291 -15.80 -14.31 13.26
N LEU A 292 -14.49 -14.51 13.40
CA LEU A 292 -13.89 -15.79 13.78
C LEU A 292 -14.42 -16.28 15.13
N LEU A 293 -14.42 -15.42 16.16
CA LEU A 293 -14.94 -15.74 17.49
C LEU A 293 -16.42 -16.09 17.46
N LYS A 294 -17.24 -15.29 16.77
CA LYS A 294 -18.69 -15.52 16.66
C LYS A 294 -18.99 -16.85 15.99
N VAL A 295 -18.29 -17.16 14.91
CA VAL A 295 -18.43 -18.43 14.21
C VAL A 295 -18.03 -19.60 15.12
N THR A 296 -16.98 -19.47 15.92
CA THR A 296 -16.59 -20.53 16.88
C THR A 296 -17.57 -20.72 18.05
N ILE A 297 -18.25 -19.67 18.49
CA ILE A 297 -19.14 -19.70 19.68
C ILE A 297 -20.57 -20.10 19.30
N ILE A 298 -21.12 -19.53 18.22
CA ILE A 298 -22.54 -19.69 17.86
C ILE A 298 -22.79 -21.01 17.13
N ARG A 299 -21.78 -21.57 16.46
CA ARG A 299 -21.96 -22.78 15.67
C ARG A 299 -22.41 -23.94 16.58
N PRO A 300 -23.56 -24.58 16.31
CA PRO A 300 -24.04 -25.67 17.14
C PRO A 300 -23.02 -26.81 17.16
N ARG A 301 -22.74 -27.34 18.35
CA ARG A 301 -21.80 -28.46 18.55
C ARG A 301 -22.16 -29.73 17.75
N ASN A 302 -23.40 -29.80 17.25
CA ASN A 302 -23.97 -30.92 16.51
C ASN A 302 -24.18 -30.63 15.01
N ASP A 303 -23.78 -29.44 14.52
CA ASP A 303 -23.90 -29.09 13.10
C ASP A 303 -22.77 -29.75 12.28
N GLN A 304 -23.12 -30.80 11.54
CA GLN A 304 -22.22 -31.58 10.69
C GLN A 304 -21.92 -30.93 9.34
N SER A 305 -22.45 -29.72 9.06
CA SER A 305 -22.06 -28.97 7.87
C SER A 305 -20.56 -28.67 7.91
N ALA A 306 -19.86 -28.84 6.78
CA ALA A 306 -18.40 -28.67 6.72
C ALA A 306 -18.01 -27.31 7.32
N PRO A 307 -17.17 -27.26 8.38
CA PRO A 307 -16.64 -26.00 8.86
C PRO A 307 -15.93 -25.31 7.70
N LEU A 308 -16.04 -23.98 7.63
CA LEU A 308 -15.29 -23.15 6.69
C LEU A 308 -13.80 -23.06 7.08
N MET A 309 -13.27 -24.20 7.51
CA MET A 309 -11.94 -24.38 8.07
C MET A 309 -10.88 -23.86 7.12
N ALA A 310 -11.02 -24.11 5.81
CA ALA A 310 -10.08 -23.56 4.85
C ALA A 310 -10.11 -22.03 4.87
N ASN A 311 -11.29 -21.40 4.90
CA ASN A 311 -11.40 -19.95 4.96
C ASN A 311 -10.84 -19.38 6.27
N TYR A 312 -10.98 -20.09 7.39
CA TYR A 312 -10.38 -19.66 8.66
C TYR A 312 -8.85 -19.73 8.62
N ILE A 313 -8.29 -20.83 8.09
CA ILE A 313 -6.84 -20.99 7.91
C ILE A 313 -6.30 -19.88 6.98
N ILE A 314 -7.00 -19.63 5.85
CA ILE A 314 -6.64 -18.59 4.90
C ILE A 314 -6.70 -17.22 5.57
N LEU A 315 -7.78 -16.90 6.30
CA LEU A 315 -7.91 -15.65 7.04
C LEU A 315 -6.79 -15.45 8.07
N VAL A 316 -6.52 -16.45 8.91
CA VAL A 316 -5.47 -16.36 9.93
C VAL A 316 -4.10 -16.17 9.29
N THR A 317 -3.82 -16.89 8.20
CA THR A 317 -2.56 -16.77 7.46
C THR A 317 -2.43 -15.38 6.84
N SER A 318 -3.49 -14.85 6.21
CA SER A 318 -3.51 -13.50 5.66
C SER A 318 -3.41 -12.42 6.73
N LEU A 319 -3.98 -12.63 7.92
CA LEU A 319 -3.89 -11.71 9.05
C LEU A 319 -2.45 -11.65 9.57
N ILE A 320 -1.79 -12.79 9.78
CA ILE A 320 -0.38 -12.84 10.14
C ILE A 320 0.47 -12.14 9.07
N ALA A 321 0.28 -12.50 7.80
CA ALA A 321 1.03 -11.91 6.69
C ALA A 321 0.86 -10.39 6.60
N ALA A 322 -0.38 -9.87 6.74
CA ALA A 322 -0.69 -8.44 6.66
C ALA A 322 -0.05 -7.60 7.79
N TRP A 323 0.07 -8.15 9.00
CA TRP A 323 0.73 -7.47 10.11
C TRP A 323 2.25 -7.61 10.08
N SER A 324 2.77 -8.75 9.60
CA SER A 324 4.20 -9.01 9.45
C SER A 324 4.84 -8.28 8.27
N MET A 325 4.13 -8.14 7.15
CA MET A 325 4.64 -7.53 5.92
C MET A 325 3.57 -6.67 5.25
N ILE A 326 3.87 -5.38 5.07
CA ILE A 326 2.93 -4.42 4.47
C ILE A 326 2.49 -4.81 3.04
N ARG A 327 3.37 -5.44 2.25
CA ARG A 327 3.02 -5.90 0.90
C ARG A 327 1.89 -6.95 0.86
N SER A 328 1.61 -7.59 2.00
CA SER A 328 0.58 -8.63 2.15
C SER A 328 -0.78 -8.09 2.60
N LEU A 329 -0.94 -6.78 2.84
CA LEU A 329 -2.23 -6.19 3.25
C LEU A 329 -3.42 -6.59 2.35
N PRO A 330 -3.29 -6.58 1.00
CA PRO A 330 -4.37 -7.00 0.10
C PRO A 330 -4.87 -8.43 0.30
N LEU A 331 -4.02 -9.33 0.81
CA LEU A 331 -4.43 -10.72 1.07
C LEU A 331 -5.52 -10.77 2.14
N LEU A 332 -5.39 -9.97 3.21
CA LEU A 332 -6.39 -9.86 4.27
C LEU A 332 -7.69 -9.23 3.75
N ALA A 333 -7.59 -8.19 2.91
CA ALA A 333 -8.75 -7.53 2.29
C ALA A 333 -9.64 -8.53 1.52
N ILE A 334 -9.02 -9.52 0.88
CA ILE A 334 -9.74 -10.56 0.12
C ILE A 334 -10.20 -11.71 1.04
N ALA A 335 -9.33 -12.20 1.92
CA ALA A 335 -9.61 -13.34 2.81
C ALA A 335 -10.68 -13.07 3.87
N ALA A 336 -10.84 -11.83 4.31
CA ALA A 336 -11.79 -11.46 5.36
C ALA A 336 -13.25 -11.57 4.92
N ILE A 337 -13.54 -11.30 3.64
CA ILE A 337 -14.90 -11.19 3.10
C ILE A 337 -15.72 -12.48 3.31
N PRO A 338 -15.24 -13.69 2.96
CA PRO A 338 -16.01 -14.93 3.15
C PRO A 338 -16.29 -15.28 4.61
N VAL A 339 -15.40 -14.94 5.55
CA VAL A 339 -15.57 -15.27 6.98
C VAL A 339 -16.51 -14.29 7.66
N ILE A 340 -16.36 -12.99 7.37
CA ILE A 340 -17.30 -11.96 7.85
C ILE A 340 -18.71 -12.22 7.31
N SER A 341 -18.82 -12.62 6.04
CA SER A 341 -20.06 -13.09 5.43
C SER A 341 -20.74 -14.19 6.26
N GLU A 342 -19.99 -15.24 6.63
CA GLU A 342 -20.54 -16.37 7.40
C GLU A 342 -21.03 -15.90 8.77
N ALA A 343 -20.22 -15.09 9.47
CA ALA A 343 -20.58 -14.57 10.78
C ALA A 343 -21.88 -13.76 10.74
N ILE A 344 -22.08 -12.96 9.69
CA ILE A 344 -23.31 -12.19 9.48
C ILE A 344 -24.51 -13.11 9.25
N ASP A 345 -24.37 -14.13 8.40
CA ASP A 345 -25.44 -15.09 8.13
C ASP A 345 -25.85 -15.85 9.40
N LEU A 346 -24.88 -16.30 10.20
CA LEU A 346 -25.14 -16.98 11.48
C LEU A 346 -25.85 -16.08 12.49
N LEU A 347 -25.44 -14.80 12.59
CA LEU A 347 -26.09 -13.84 13.48
C LEU A 347 -27.55 -13.59 13.08
N ASN A 348 -27.82 -13.44 11.79
CA ASN A 348 -29.18 -13.27 11.29
C ASN A 348 -30.06 -14.48 11.61
N HIS A 349 -29.53 -15.69 11.43
CA HIS A 349 -30.26 -16.91 11.77
C HIS A 349 -30.56 -17.02 13.27
N SER A 350 -29.59 -16.68 14.13
CA SER A 350 -29.77 -16.68 15.59
C SER A 350 -30.82 -15.66 16.05
N LEU A 351 -30.87 -14.47 15.45
CA LEU A 351 -31.86 -13.43 15.77
C LEU A 351 -33.26 -13.82 15.29
N ALA A 352 -33.37 -14.42 14.11
CA ALA A 352 -34.65 -14.89 13.59
C ALA A 352 -35.26 -16.00 14.46
N SER A 353 -34.45 -16.90 15.04
CA SER A 353 -34.93 -17.94 15.94
C SER A 353 -35.40 -17.41 17.30
N SER A 354 -34.81 -16.33 17.82
CA SER A 354 -35.24 -15.75 19.11
C SER A 354 -36.57 -14.99 19.02
N ASP A 355 -36.88 -14.39 17.87
CA ASP A 355 -38.14 -13.66 17.66
C ASP A 355 -39.34 -14.61 17.50
N THR A 356 -39.13 -15.85 17.03
CA THR A 356 -40.21 -16.84 16.89
C THR A 356 -40.66 -17.43 18.22
N ASP A 357 -39.74 -17.64 19.17
CA ASP A 357 -40.07 -18.25 20.46
C ASP A 357 -40.88 -17.32 21.38
N THR A 358 -40.67 -15.99 21.28
CA THR A 358 -41.44 -15.01 22.08
C THR A 358 -42.88 -14.80 21.59
N SER A 359 -43.21 -15.23 20.37
CA SER A 359 -44.55 -15.08 19.79
C SER A 359 -45.50 -16.25 20.06
N ASN A 360 -44.98 -17.42 20.47
CA ASN A 360 -45.80 -18.59 20.80
C ASN A 360 -46.24 -18.64 22.27
N ASP A 361 -45.62 -17.87 23.16
CA ASP A 361 -45.94 -17.85 24.59
C ASP A 361 -47.13 -16.94 24.96
N THR A 362 -47.82 -16.32 23.99
CA THR A 362 -48.99 -15.45 24.22
C THR A 362 -50.34 -16.03 23.77
N ILE A 363 -50.40 -17.31 23.36
CA ILE A 363 -51.66 -17.98 23.02
C ILE A 363 -51.86 -19.23 23.87
N THR A 364 -51.83 -19.09 25.20
CA THR A 364 -52.48 -20.04 26.11
C THR A 364 -52.86 -19.36 27.42
N SER A 365 -53.97 -18.60 27.43
CA SER A 365 -54.86 -18.53 28.61
C SER A 365 -56.14 -17.76 28.29
N SER A 366 -57.26 -18.42 28.60
CA SER A 366 -58.55 -17.91 29.09
C SER A 366 -59.78 -18.16 28.20
N ASP A 367 -60.50 -19.21 28.62
CA ASP A 367 -61.92 -19.22 28.97
C ASP A 367 -63.02 -19.61 27.96
N THR A 368 -63.87 -20.45 28.53
CA THR A 368 -65.10 -21.08 28.08
C THR A 368 -66.32 -20.16 28.16
N ASP A 369 -67.34 -20.54 27.38
CA ASP A 369 -68.79 -20.41 27.59
C ASP A 369 -69.67 -19.34 26.89
N THR A 370 -70.58 -19.90 26.06
CA THR A 370 -72.03 -19.59 25.87
C THR A 370 -72.56 -18.37 25.09
N SER A 371 -73.30 -18.73 24.01
CA SER A 371 -74.63 -18.26 23.58
C SER A 371 -74.83 -17.03 22.65
N LYS A 372 -75.40 -17.35 21.47
CA LYS A 372 -76.52 -16.77 20.69
C LYS A 372 -76.76 -15.24 20.55
N ASP A 373 -77.09 -14.90 19.28
CA ASP A 373 -77.94 -13.81 18.76
C ASP A 373 -77.40 -12.37 18.95
N THR A 374 -77.42 -11.39 18.02
CA THR A 374 -78.25 -11.06 16.85
C THR A 374 -77.55 -9.95 16.03
N ASN A 375 -77.94 -9.81 14.76
CA ASN A 375 -77.64 -8.70 13.81
C ASN A 375 -77.66 -7.28 14.38
N VAL A 376 -76.80 -6.38 13.88
CA VAL A 376 -77.13 -5.01 13.40
C VAL A 376 -76.01 -4.48 12.47
N CYS A 377 -76.40 -4.00 11.29
CA CYS A 377 -75.58 -3.25 10.32
C CYS A 377 -75.00 -1.94 10.90
N ASN A 378 -73.82 -1.53 10.43
CA ASN A 378 -73.71 -0.19 9.83
C ASN A 378 -72.45 -0.04 8.97
N ASP A 379 -72.70 0.42 7.74
CA ASP A 379 -71.75 0.88 6.74
C ASP A 379 -70.82 1.97 7.28
N THR A 380 -69.52 1.86 6.98
CA THR A 380 -68.70 3.03 6.65
C THR A 380 -67.56 2.65 5.71
N ASN A 381 -67.68 3.18 4.49
CA ASN A 381 -66.68 3.34 3.44
C ASN A 381 -65.20 3.23 3.86
N VAL A 382 -64.50 2.24 3.29
CA VAL A 382 -63.07 2.38 2.97
C VAL A 382 -62.85 1.97 1.53
N SER A 383 -62.46 2.96 0.73
CA SER A 383 -62.11 2.85 -0.67
C SER A 383 -61.03 1.80 -0.92
N ILE A 384 -61.31 0.90 -1.86
CA ILE A 384 -60.34 -0.01 -2.46
C ILE A 384 -59.38 0.86 -3.28
N ILE A 385 -58.23 1.21 -2.71
CA ILE A 385 -57.08 1.67 -3.49
C ILE A 385 -56.35 0.41 -3.96
N SER A 386 -56.59 0.05 -5.21
CA SER A 386 -55.74 -0.84 -5.98
C SER A 386 -54.32 -0.25 -5.98
N THR A 387 -53.44 -0.78 -5.14
CA THR A 387 -52.01 -0.50 -5.23
C THR A 387 -51.48 -1.23 -6.45
N GLU A 388 -51.24 -0.45 -7.50
CA GLU A 388 -50.45 -0.85 -8.65
C GLU A 388 -49.18 -1.55 -8.18
N THR A 389 -48.98 -2.75 -8.71
CA THR A 389 -47.72 -3.47 -8.62
C THR A 389 -46.67 -2.70 -9.44
N VAL A 390 -46.07 -1.68 -8.83
CA VAL A 390 -44.88 -1.02 -9.37
C VAL A 390 -43.79 -2.08 -9.49
N LYS A 391 -43.50 -2.48 -10.73
CA LYS A 391 -42.39 -3.36 -11.12
C LYS A 391 -41.10 -2.81 -10.48
N SER A 392 -40.66 -3.43 -9.39
CA SER A 392 -39.43 -3.06 -8.67
C SER A 392 -38.13 -3.36 -9.44
N GLY A 393 -38.24 -3.81 -10.70
CA GLY A 393 -37.11 -4.12 -11.57
C GLY A 393 -36.35 -2.92 -12.14
N SER A 394 -36.93 -1.71 -12.16
CA SER A 394 -36.31 -0.55 -12.82
C SER A 394 -35.16 0.07 -12.01
N SER A 395 -35.28 0.16 -10.67
CA SER A 395 -34.28 0.84 -9.83
C SER A 395 -32.90 0.16 -9.85
N GLY A 396 -32.87 -1.18 -9.89
CA GLY A 396 -31.63 -1.95 -9.97
C GLY A 396 -30.93 -1.79 -11.32
N GLN A 397 -31.71 -1.80 -12.41
CA GLN A 397 -31.21 -1.59 -13.77
C GLN A 397 -30.65 -0.18 -13.96
N ILE A 398 -31.32 0.85 -13.43
CA ILE A 398 -30.85 2.24 -13.48
C ILE A 398 -29.51 2.38 -12.74
N SER A 399 -29.37 1.77 -11.55
CA SER A 399 -28.09 1.80 -10.81
C SER A 399 -26.96 1.06 -11.53
N ALA A 400 -27.24 -0.08 -12.17
CA ALA A 400 -26.26 -0.81 -12.95
C ALA A 400 -25.83 -0.05 -14.22
N ILE A 401 -26.79 0.55 -14.93
CA ILE A 401 -26.55 1.40 -16.10
C ILE A 401 -25.74 2.64 -15.69
N ALA A 402 -26.04 3.26 -14.55
CA ALA A 402 -25.26 4.39 -14.03
C ALA A 402 -23.81 3.99 -13.71
N VAL A 403 -23.58 2.81 -13.12
CA VAL A 403 -22.23 2.28 -12.88
C VAL A 403 -21.49 1.99 -14.18
N VAL A 404 -22.18 1.46 -15.21
CA VAL A 404 -21.60 1.20 -16.52
C VAL A 404 -21.26 2.51 -17.26
N ILE A 405 -22.19 3.48 -17.30
CA ILE A 405 -21.96 4.79 -17.92
C ILE A 405 -20.83 5.53 -17.21
N LEU A 406 -20.82 5.50 -15.88
CA LEU A 406 -19.74 6.10 -15.09
C LEU A 406 -18.43 5.35 -15.28
N GLY A 407 -18.45 4.03 -15.40
CA GLY A 407 -17.29 3.21 -15.76
C GLY A 407 -16.74 3.59 -17.13
N PHE A 408 -17.60 3.79 -18.14
CA PHE A 408 -17.22 4.29 -19.46
C PHE A 408 -16.67 5.72 -19.40
N TRP A 409 -17.29 6.61 -18.60
CA TRP A 409 -16.80 7.97 -18.40
C TRP A 409 -15.43 7.99 -17.72
N LEU A 410 -15.23 7.12 -16.72
CA LEU A 410 -13.95 6.93 -16.04
C LEU A 410 -12.92 6.24 -16.93
N ILE A 411 -13.28 5.34 -17.83
CA ILE A 411 -12.35 4.79 -18.83
C ILE A 411 -11.99 5.87 -19.86
N HIS A 412 -12.97 6.63 -20.33
CA HIS A 412 -12.79 7.71 -21.31
C HIS A 412 -11.85 8.77 -20.77
N GLY A 413 -12.03 9.20 -19.52
CA GLY A 413 -11.05 10.10 -18.95
C GLY A 413 -9.65 9.48 -18.95
N VAL A 414 -9.45 8.16 -18.70
CA VAL A 414 -8.09 7.54 -18.58
C VAL A 414 -7.37 7.73 -19.88
N LEU A 415 -8.09 7.45 -20.96
CA LEU A 415 -7.63 7.65 -22.31
C LEU A 415 -7.32 9.13 -22.61
N ASN A 416 -8.02 10.09 -21.98
CA ASN A 416 -7.81 11.53 -22.13
C ASN A 416 -6.89 12.18 -21.06
N GLY A 417 -6.32 11.40 -20.13
CA GLY A 417 -5.41 11.87 -19.09
C GLY A 417 -6.01 12.74 -17.98
N TRP A 418 -7.26 12.50 -17.57
CA TRP A 418 -7.96 13.27 -16.50
C TRP A 418 -7.73 12.77 -15.05
N TYR A 419 -6.65 12.02 -14.75
CA TYR A 419 -6.59 11.14 -13.55
C TYR A 419 -5.87 11.72 -12.35
N PHE A 420 -6.40 11.40 -11.18
CA PHE A 420 -5.89 11.84 -9.88
C PHE A 420 -5.86 10.66 -8.91
N ARG A 421 -4.88 10.66 -8.01
CA ARG A 421 -4.93 9.87 -6.78
C ARG A 421 -5.79 10.66 -5.76
N ILE A 422 -6.24 10.11 -4.63
CA ILE A 422 -6.95 10.92 -3.59
C ILE A 422 -6.09 11.04 -2.33
N PHE A 423 -5.10 10.16 -2.14
CA PHE A 423 -4.23 10.11 -0.96
C PHE A 423 -2.77 9.85 -1.36
N PRO A 424 -1.78 10.53 -0.76
CA PRO A 424 -0.36 10.29 -1.05
C PRO A 424 0.09 8.84 -0.70
N SER A 425 1.08 8.30 -1.44
CA SER A 425 1.73 7.03 -1.09
C SER A 425 2.60 7.23 0.15
N PRO A 426 2.67 6.23 1.06
CA PRO A 426 3.65 6.25 2.14
C PRO A 426 4.99 5.64 1.73
N MET A 427 5.06 4.97 0.56
CA MET A 427 6.27 4.31 0.04
C MET A 427 7.21 5.29 -0.68
N GLY A 428 7.27 6.52 -0.19
CA GLY A 428 7.94 7.61 -0.87
C GLY A 428 6.99 8.34 -1.83
N PRO A 429 7.48 9.44 -2.40
CA PRO A 429 6.64 10.27 -3.22
C PRO A 429 6.44 9.69 -4.61
N THR A 430 5.20 9.32 -4.87
CA THR A 430 4.75 8.92 -6.19
C THR A 430 3.99 10.08 -6.80
N PRO A 431 4.19 10.40 -8.09
CA PRO A 431 3.36 11.40 -8.75
C PRO A 431 1.88 11.06 -8.60
N PHE A 432 1.12 12.07 -8.17
CA PHE A 432 -0.30 12.15 -8.47
C PHE A 432 -0.40 12.41 -9.98
N GLY A 433 -1.34 11.80 -10.69
CA GLY A 433 -1.42 11.94 -12.16
C GLY A 433 -0.48 11.01 -12.93
N LEU A 434 -0.74 10.88 -14.24
CA LEU A 434 0.03 10.02 -15.14
C LEU A 434 1.54 10.31 -15.01
N GLU A 435 2.34 9.29 -14.66
CA GLU A 435 3.76 9.31 -14.99
C GLU A 435 3.84 9.31 -16.52
N ARG A 436 4.41 10.35 -17.12
CA ARG A 436 4.49 10.47 -18.58
C ARG A 436 5.81 9.88 -19.03
N GLU A 437 5.80 9.20 -20.18
CA GLU A 437 7.07 8.80 -20.79
C GLU A 437 7.99 10.00 -21.08
N GLU A 438 7.37 11.17 -21.24
CA GLU A 438 8.05 12.45 -21.41
C GLU A 438 8.97 12.81 -20.24
N ASP A 439 8.61 12.40 -19.02
CA ASP A 439 9.32 12.79 -17.80
C ASP A 439 10.73 12.16 -17.72
N TYR A 440 11.01 11.10 -18.49
CA TYR A 440 12.32 10.45 -18.59
C TYR A 440 12.93 10.48 -20.01
N LEU A 441 12.39 11.31 -20.91
CA LEU A 441 13.00 11.54 -22.24
C LEU A 441 14.40 12.13 -22.15
N ALA A 442 14.71 12.89 -21.11
CA ALA A 442 16.01 13.52 -20.94
C ALA A 442 17.14 12.48 -20.90
N LEU A 443 16.94 11.39 -20.15
CA LEU A 443 17.92 10.31 -20.04
C LEU A 443 18.12 9.60 -21.39
N ARG A 444 17.03 9.33 -22.12
CA ARG A 444 17.10 8.75 -23.47
C ARG A 444 17.81 9.67 -24.46
N LYS A 445 17.59 10.98 -24.35
CA LYS A 445 18.26 11.99 -25.18
C LYS A 445 19.76 12.03 -24.89
N LEU A 446 20.15 12.09 -23.61
CA LEU A 446 21.57 12.02 -23.22
C LEU A 446 22.22 10.74 -23.74
N LYS A 447 21.52 9.60 -23.64
CA LYS A 447 22.00 8.33 -24.20
C LYS A 447 22.21 8.41 -25.71
N ALA A 448 21.24 8.95 -26.45
CA ALA A 448 21.32 9.13 -27.90
C ALA A 448 22.44 10.10 -28.31
N ASP A 449 22.72 11.10 -27.46
CA ASP A 449 23.80 12.06 -27.62
C ASP A 449 25.19 11.51 -27.21
N GLY A 450 25.26 10.25 -26.77
CA GLY A 450 26.53 9.57 -26.45
C GLY A 450 26.95 9.62 -24.99
N LEU A 451 26.01 9.59 -24.03
CA LEU A 451 26.29 9.55 -22.59
C LEU A 451 27.42 8.55 -22.26
N PRO A 452 28.56 9.00 -21.71
CA PRO A 452 29.71 8.14 -21.46
C PRO A 452 29.42 7.04 -20.43
N GLY A 453 29.69 5.77 -20.78
CA GLY A 453 29.63 4.64 -19.86
C GLY A 453 31.04 4.16 -19.46
N PRO A 454 31.17 3.29 -18.43
CA PRO A 454 30.12 2.71 -17.60
C PRO A 454 29.37 3.73 -16.71
N ILE A 455 28.06 3.51 -16.52
CA ILE A 455 27.16 4.42 -15.81
C ILE A 455 26.85 3.86 -14.42
N PHE A 456 27.14 4.62 -13.37
CA PHE A 456 26.63 4.37 -12.03
C PHE A 456 25.16 4.82 -11.92
N SER A 457 24.30 3.96 -11.37
CA SER A 457 22.91 4.27 -11.02
C SER A 457 22.66 4.03 -9.55
N ASP A 458 21.79 4.82 -8.91
CA ASP A 458 21.26 4.43 -7.59
C ASP A 458 20.10 3.44 -7.72
N TYR A 459 19.92 2.64 -6.67
CA TYR A 459 18.91 1.59 -6.55
C TYR A 459 17.49 2.11 -6.81
N ASN A 460 17.15 3.34 -6.44
CA ASN A 460 15.77 3.82 -6.53
C ASN A 460 15.33 4.17 -7.95
N ILE A 461 16.25 4.37 -8.90
CA ILE A 461 15.93 4.58 -10.32
C ILE A 461 16.67 3.61 -11.25
N GLY A 462 17.34 2.59 -10.70
CA GLY A 462 18.15 1.66 -11.49
C GLY A 462 17.37 1.02 -12.63
N SER A 463 16.15 0.53 -12.37
CA SER A 463 15.30 -0.06 -13.41
C SER A 463 14.88 0.95 -14.49
N LEU A 464 14.70 2.23 -14.13
CA LEU A 464 14.42 3.29 -15.09
C LEU A 464 15.64 3.61 -15.95
N VAL A 465 16.82 3.69 -15.34
CA VAL A 465 18.08 3.93 -16.04
C VAL A 465 18.28 2.84 -17.08
N GLU A 466 18.21 1.57 -16.68
CA GLU A 466 18.34 0.41 -17.59
C GLU A 466 17.34 0.43 -18.74
N TYR A 467 16.07 0.74 -18.44
CA TYR A 467 15.04 0.89 -19.46
C TYR A 467 15.35 1.99 -20.49
N CYS A 468 16.03 3.07 -20.06
CA CYS A 468 16.37 4.20 -20.91
C CYS A 468 17.69 4.03 -21.69
N ILE A 469 18.67 3.32 -21.14
CA ILE A 469 20.02 3.20 -21.73
C ILE A 469 20.27 1.90 -22.50
N TYR A 470 19.38 0.91 -22.39
CA TYR A 470 19.50 -0.36 -23.09
C TYR A 470 19.79 -0.17 -24.60
N PRO A 471 20.78 -0.88 -25.20
CA PRO A 471 21.41 -2.12 -24.73
C PRO A 471 22.61 -1.95 -23.77
N GLU A 472 22.97 -0.73 -23.39
CA GLU A 472 23.96 -0.53 -22.32
C GLU A 472 23.42 -1.00 -20.99
N LYS A 473 24.33 -1.45 -20.12
CA LYS A 473 23.99 -2.00 -18.82
C LYS A 473 24.14 -0.95 -17.73
N GLY A 474 23.23 -0.97 -16.77
CA GLY A 474 23.29 -0.14 -15.57
C GLY A 474 24.25 -0.72 -14.52
N TYR A 475 24.42 0.01 -13.42
CA TYR A 475 25.23 -0.44 -12.30
C TYR A 475 24.45 -1.37 -11.37
N VAL A 476 23.22 -1.00 -11.05
CA VAL A 476 22.33 -1.72 -10.14
C VAL A 476 20.87 -1.46 -10.51
N ASP A 477 19.99 -2.41 -10.17
CA ASP A 477 18.54 -2.30 -10.34
C ASP A 477 17.76 -2.69 -9.08
N ASN A 478 16.43 -2.66 -9.18
CA ASN A 478 15.50 -2.85 -8.07
C ASN A 478 15.29 -4.32 -7.67
N ARG A 479 16.27 -5.20 -7.91
CA ARG A 479 16.24 -6.63 -7.53
C ARG A 479 17.38 -6.95 -6.55
N PRO A 480 17.23 -6.75 -5.24
CA PRO A 480 18.29 -7.03 -4.27
C PRO A 480 18.78 -8.48 -4.31
N GLU A 481 17.90 -9.41 -4.67
CA GLU A 481 18.19 -10.83 -4.84
C GLU A 481 19.02 -11.17 -6.08
N ALA A 482 19.20 -10.23 -7.02
CA ALA A 482 19.99 -10.41 -8.25
C ALA A 482 21.48 -10.06 -8.07
N PHE A 483 21.92 -9.83 -6.83
CA PHE A 483 23.29 -9.46 -6.45
C PHE A 483 23.69 -10.20 -5.18
N PRO A 484 24.99 -10.48 -4.96
CA PRO A 484 25.43 -11.07 -3.70
C PRO A 484 25.21 -10.10 -2.53
N GLU A 485 24.87 -10.62 -1.35
CA GLU A 485 24.67 -9.81 -0.14
C GLU A 485 25.86 -8.89 0.17
N GLU A 486 27.09 -9.36 -0.06
CA GLU A 486 28.31 -8.59 0.18
C GLU A 486 28.42 -7.35 -0.71
N PHE A 487 27.85 -7.36 -1.92
CA PHE A 487 27.86 -6.20 -2.81
C PHE A 487 27.14 -5.01 -2.13
N TRP A 488 25.99 -5.27 -1.50
CA TRP A 488 25.20 -4.22 -0.87
C TRP A 488 25.92 -3.56 0.30
N THR A 489 26.56 -4.37 1.14
CA THR A 489 27.20 -3.91 2.38
C THR A 489 28.62 -3.38 2.17
N GLN A 490 29.38 -3.96 1.24
CA GLN A 490 30.81 -3.66 1.06
C GLN A 490 31.07 -2.64 -0.06
N GLU A 491 30.22 -2.61 -1.09
CA GLU A 491 30.38 -1.78 -2.29
C GLU A 491 29.29 -0.71 -2.39
N TYR A 492 28.02 -1.08 -2.63
CA TYR A 492 26.95 -0.13 -2.95
C TYR A 492 26.65 0.89 -1.85
N MET A 493 26.40 0.46 -0.60
CA MET A 493 26.09 1.39 0.50
C MET A 493 27.26 2.34 0.83
N PRO A 494 28.52 1.86 0.94
CA PRO A 494 29.66 2.75 1.14
C PRO A 494 29.91 3.71 -0.04
N PHE A 495 29.54 3.33 -1.26
CA PHE A 495 29.65 4.19 -2.44
C PHE A 495 28.79 5.45 -2.29
N LEU A 496 27.56 5.32 -1.77
CA LEU A 496 26.67 6.46 -1.50
C LEU A 496 27.16 7.40 -0.39
N ALA A 497 28.17 7.00 0.40
CA ALA A 497 28.76 7.82 1.45
C ALA A 497 29.85 8.78 0.96
N LEU A 498 30.32 8.65 -0.30
CA LEU A 498 31.31 9.55 -0.93
C LEU A 498 32.64 9.70 -0.14
N GLY A 499 33.08 8.64 0.54
CA GLY A 499 34.39 8.58 1.22
C GLY A 499 35.50 8.02 0.34
N ARG A 500 36.65 7.61 0.92
CA ARG A 500 37.78 7.01 0.15
C ARG A 500 37.36 5.86 -0.78
N LYS A 501 36.38 5.06 -0.34
CA LYS A 501 35.80 3.97 -1.13
C LYS A 501 35.17 4.42 -2.44
N TRP A 502 34.64 5.65 -2.53
CA TRP A 502 34.11 6.19 -3.78
C TRP A 502 35.19 6.25 -4.86
N ASP A 503 36.32 6.91 -4.57
CA ASP A 503 37.40 7.08 -5.55
C ASP A 503 37.97 5.72 -5.99
N ASP A 504 38.12 4.79 -5.04
CA ASP A 504 38.61 3.45 -5.32
C ASP A 504 37.66 2.68 -6.25
N MET A 505 36.35 2.78 -6.02
CA MET A 505 35.34 2.09 -6.82
C MET A 505 35.07 2.75 -8.18
N ILE A 506 35.12 4.09 -8.27
CA ILE A 506 35.07 4.80 -9.55
C ILE A 506 36.20 4.31 -10.46
N ARG A 507 37.42 4.19 -9.94
CA ARG A 507 38.55 3.62 -10.69
C ARG A 507 38.36 2.14 -11.01
N ALA A 508 38.00 1.33 -10.01
CA ALA A 508 37.85 -0.12 -10.18
C ALA A 508 36.78 -0.50 -11.21
N ARG A 509 35.66 0.24 -11.24
CA ARG A 509 34.55 0.03 -12.17
C ARG A 509 34.63 0.93 -13.41
N SER A 510 35.67 1.75 -13.52
CA SER A 510 35.92 2.71 -14.60
C SER A 510 34.74 3.65 -14.89
N ILE A 511 33.96 4.02 -13.87
CA ILE A 511 32.71 4.78 -14.00
C ILE A 511 32.98 6.12 -14.70
N GLN A 512 32.23 6.41 -15.76
CA GLN A 512 32.32 7.65 -16.52
C GLN A 512 31.14 8.60 -16.26
N SER A 513 29.97 8.06 -15.90
CA SER A 513 28.79 8.86 -15.57
C SER A 513 28.11 8.36 -14.30
N VAL A 514 27.46 9.28 -13.59
CA VAL A 514 26.68 9.03 -12.37
C VAL A 514 25.28 9.53 -12.62
N VAL A 515 24.28 8.66 -12.49
CA VAL A 515 22.86 8.96 -12.64
C VAL A 515 22.15 8.60 -11.36
N VAL A 516 21.61 9.59 -10.64
CA VAL A 516 20.90 9.33 -9.38
C VAL A 516 19.60 10.11 -9.31
N SER A 517 18.64 9.59 -8.55
CA SER A 517 17.41 10.30 -8.23
C SER A 517 17.68 11.35 -7.15
N PRO A 518 17.18 12.59 -7.32
CA PRO A 518 17.17 13.58 -6.25
C PRO A 518 16.56 13.06 -4.95
N THR A 519 15.52 12.23 -5.03
CA THR A 519 14.83 11.65 -3.87
C THR A 519 15.43 10.33 -3.40
N GLY A 520 16.28 9.71 -4.22
CA GLY A 520 16.86 8.39 -3.94
C GLY A 520 18.16 8.44 -3.14
N VAL A 521 18.95 9.51 -3.30
CA VAL A 521 20.18 9.74 -2.53
C VAL A 521 20.02 10.93 -1.58
N ARG A 522 20.86 10.98 -0.54
CA ARG A 522 20.76 12.04 0.49
C ARG A 522 21.34 13.35 -0.03
N GLU A 523 20.85 14.49 0.45
CA GLU A 523 21.35 15.83 0.07
C GLU A 523 22.88 16.01 0.22
N PRO A 524 23.55 15.43 1.24
CA PRO A 524 25.01 15.46 1.32
C PRO A 524 25.72 14.83 0.12
N PHE A 525 25.10 13.85 -0.56
CA PHE A 525 25.64 13.27 -1.78
C PHE A 525 25.80 14.33 -2.87
N PHE A 526 24.72 15.08 -3.13
CA PHE A 526 24.74 16.18 -4.09
C PHE A 526 25.72 17.26 -3.69
N ALA A 527 25.74 17.66 -2.40
CA ALA A 527 26.65 18.69 -1.92
C ALA A 527 28.12 18.32 -2.12
N ALA A 528 28.48 17.05 -1.98
CA ALA A 528 29.83 16.56 -2.23
C ALA A 528 30.14 16.45 -3.74
N MET A 529 29.20 15.96 -4.56
CA MET A 529 29.38 15.93 -6.02
C MET A 529 29.54 17.32 -6.62
N MET A 530 28.77 18.31 -6.17
CA MET A 530 28.89 19.70 -6.62
C MET A 530 30.20 20.37 -6.21
N LYS A 531 30.84 19.90 -5.13
CA LYS A 531 32.17 20.38 -4.71
C LYS A 531 33.32 19.69 -5.44
N ASN A 532 33.07 18.54 -6.06
CA ASN A 532 34.09 17.75 -6.71
C ASN A 532 34.28 18.19 -8.17
N ASN A 533 35.38 18.90 -8.45
CA ASN A 533 35.68 19.43 -9.77
C ASN A 533 35.94 18.36 -10.84
N SER A 534 36.25 17.12 -10.45
CA SER A 534 36.39 15.99 -11.37
C SER A 534 35.06 15.56 -11.98
N TRP A 535 33.92 16.02 -11.45
CA TRP A 535 32.59 15.68 -11.94
C TRP A 535 31.84 16.93 -12.39
N ARG A 536 31.17 16.87 -13.54
CA ARG A 536 30.40 17.98 -14.10
C ARG A 536 28.95 17.57 -14.24
N LEU A 537 28.07 18.35 -13.61
CA LEU A 537 26.63 18.20 -13.76
C LEU A 537 26.26 18.55 -15.20
N VAL A 538 25.60 17.62 -15.90
CA VAL A 538 25.14 17.79 -17.29
C VAL A 538 23.61 17.78 -17.40
N HIS A 539 22.92 17.27 -16.38
CA HIS A 539 21.46 17.28 -16.37
C HIS A 539 20.91 17.26 -14.95
N LEU A 540 19.81 17.96 -14.75
CA LEU A 540 19.06 17.96 -13.51
C LEU A 540 17.58 18.21 -13.82
N ASP A 541 16.73 17.32 -13.34
CA ASP A 541 15.30 17.53 -13.25
C ASP A 541 14.74 16.89 -11.97
N HIS A 542 13.42 16.73 -11.91
CA HIS A 542 12.72 16.10 -10.79
C HIS A 542 12.85 14.57 -10.71
N VAL A 543 13.37 13.93 -11.76
CA VAL A 543 13.53 12.47 -11.88
C VAL A 543 14.98 12.06 -11.66
N ALA A 544 15.93 12.74 -12.31
CA ALA A 544 17.34 12.35 -12.30
C ALA A 544 18.29 13.55 -12.34
N ALA A 545 19.43 13.37 -11.67
CA ALA A 545 20.62 14.19 -11.81
C ALA A 545 21.73 13.36 -12.46
N VAL A 546 22.42 13.95 -13.43
CA VAL A 546 23.47 13.27 -14.20
C VAL A 546 24.78 14.05 -14.12
N TRP A 547 25.84 13.39 -13.67
CA TRP A 547 27.21 13.89 -13.72
C TRP A 547 28.07 13.05 -14.65
N VAL A 548 29.05 13.69 -15.28
CA VAL A 548 30.05 13.06 -16.13
C VAL A 548 31.44 13.39 -15.61
N LEU A 549 32.34 12.40 -15.63
CA LEU A 549 33.72 12.53 -15.20
C LEU A 549 34.50 13.43 -16.18
N ALA A 550 34.97 14.57 -15.71
CA ALA A 550 35.75 15.54 -16.49
C ALA A 550 37.24 15.20 -16.62
N ASP A 551 37.76 14.36 -15.73
CA ASP A 551 39.18 13.96 -15.75
C ASP A 551 39.52 13.07 -16.96
N ASN A 552 38.51 12.48 -17.60
CA ASN A 552 38.68 11.75 -18.85
C ASN A 552 38.52 12.70 -20.05
N PRO A 553 39.59 12.90 -20.87
CA PRO A 553 39.54 13.78 -22.04
C PRO A 553 38.46 13.40 -23.06
N ASP A 554 38.12 12.11 -23.17
CA ASP A 554 37.13 11.62 -24.13
C ASP A 554 35.72 12.15 -23.83
N ASN A 555 35.46 12.52 -22.57
CA ASN A 555 34.15 13.04 -22.15
C ASN A 555 33.98 14.53 -22.44
N ARG A 556 35.04 15.24 -22.87
CA ARG A 556 35.06 16.71 -22.95
C ARG A 556 34.00 17.26 -23.90
N GLU A 557 33.87 16.70 -25.10
CA GLU A 557 32.89 17.16 -26.09
C GLU A 557 31.46 16.99 -25.57
N PHE A 558 31.16 15.86 -24.93
CA PHE A 558 29.86 15.60 -24.33
C PHE A 558 29.55 16.59 -23.21
N ILE A 559 30.52 16.84 -22.31
CA ILE A 559 30.39 17.81 -21.22
C ILE A 559 30.16 19.21 -21.77
N GLU A 560 30.94 19.67 -22.75
CA GLU A 560 30.78 21.01 -23.33
C GLU A 560 29.39 21.22 -23.96
N LYS A 561 28.84 20.19 -24.61
CA LYS A 561 27.51 20.22 -25.21
C LYS A 561 26.37 20.21 -24.18
N HIS A 562 26.52 19.47 -23.09
CA HIS A 562 25.44 19.21 -22.13
C HIS A 562 25.62 19.88 -20.77
N LEU A 563 26.66 20.69 -20.56
CA LEU A 563 26.95 21.29 -19.26
C LEU A 563 25.72 21.97 -18.65
N TYR A 564 25.42 21.67 -17.39
CA TYR A 564 24.37 22.37 -16.66
C TYR A 564 24.89 23.77 -16.29
N THR A 565 24.33 24.80 -16.93
CA THR A 565 24.75 26.20 -16.80
C THR A 565 23.76 27.02 -15.98
N ASP A 566 24.13 28.27 -15.67
CA ASP A 566 23.19 29.24 -15.10
C ASP A 566 21.96 29.47 -16.00
N GLN A 567 22.11 29.33 -17.32
CA GLN A 567 20.98 29.40 -18.25
C GLN A 567 20.07 28.19 -18.10
N SER A 568 20.63 26.98 -17.91
CA SER A 568 19.85 25.77 -17.61
C SER A 568 19.04 25.94 -16.33
N LEU A 569 19.67 26.50 -15.30
CA LEU A 569 19.01 26.84 -14.03
C LEU A 569 17.88 27.86 -14.21
N GLU A 570 18.11 28.94 -14.95
CA GLU A 570 17.06 29.95 -15.19
C GLU A 570 15.88 29.36 -15.98
N ASN A 571 16.16 28.50 -16.96
CA ASN A 571 15.11 27.79 -17.70
C ASN A 571 14.26 26.90 -16.77
N GLU A 572 14.89 26.21 -15.81
CA GLU A 572 14.17 25.38 -14.83
C GLU A 572 13.35 26.24 -13.85
N LEU A 573 13.90 27.36 -13.39
CA LEU A 573 13.17 28.34 -12.56
C LEU A 573 11.95 28.91 -13.30
N GLN A 574 12.07 29.20 -14.59
CA GLN A 574 10.96 29.65 -15.42
C GLN A 574 9.88 28.57 -15.58
N ARG A 575 10.27 27.30 -15.77
CA ARG A 575 9.31 26.18 -15.79
C ARG A 575 8.57 26.05 -14.47
N ILE A 576 9.28 26.11 -13.35
CA ILE A 576 8.66 26.06 -12.01
C ILE A 576 7.70 27.23 -11.82
N ARG A 577 8.09 28.47 -12.16
CA ARG A 577 7.21 29.64 -12.12
C ARG A 577 5.94 29.42 -12.93
N PHE A 578 6.08 28.96 -14.16
CA PHE A 578 4.94 28.65 -15.03
C PHE A 578 3.98 27.63 -14.39
N ILE A 579 4.52 26.55 -13.80
CA ILE A 579 3.72 25.55 -13.10
C ILE A 579 2.98 26.20 -11.92
N ILE A 580 3.68 26.96 -11.07
CA ILE A 580 3.10 27.64 -9.89
C ILE A 580 1.99 28.63 -10.29
N ASP A 581 2.21 29.43 -11.33
CA ASP A 581 1.25 30.41 -11.81
C ASP A 581 -0.01 29.75 -12.40
N SER A 582 0.13 28.55 -12.97
CA SER A 582 -0.98 27.77 -13.51
C SER A 582 -1.83 27.06 -12.45
N VAL A 583 -1.37 26.96 -11.19
CA VAL A 583 -2.09 26.22 -10.12
C VAL A 583 -3.51 26.76 -9.91
N ASP A 584 -3.69 28.08 -9.87
CA ASP A 584 -5.00 28.69 -9.59
C ASP A 584 -5.98 28.50 -10.75
N GLN A 585 -5.47 28.47 -11.98
CA GLN A 585 -6.25 28.27 -13.21
C GLN A 585 -6.59 26.81 -13.45
N THR A 586 -5.85 25.89 -12.84
CA THR A 586 -6.03 24.46 -12.98
C THR A 586 -7.19 23.96 -12.13
N SER A 587 -7.94 22.98 -12.63
CA SER A 587 -9.03 22.34 -11.88
C SER A 587 -8.52 21.73 -10.58
N ILE A 588 -9.35 21.75 -9.52
CA ILE A 588 -8.96 21.25 -8.19
C ILE A 588 -8.43 19.80 -8.24
N PHE A 589 -8.91 19.00 -9.17
CA PHE A 589 -8.49 17.61 -9.39
C PHE A 589 -7.08 17.47 -9.97
N ARG A 590 -6.60 18.46 -10.72
CA ARG A 590 -5.26 18.47 -11.34
C ARG A 590 -4.25 19.31 -10.57
N ARG A 591 -4.68 20.22 -9.69
CA ARG A 591 -3.79 21.08 -8.90
C ARG A 591 -2.71 20.31 -8.16
N GLN A 592 -3.06 19.21 -7.51
CA GLN A 592 -2.10 18.44 -6.72
C GLN A 592 -1.00 17.80 -7.57
N ILE A 593 -1.29 17.43 -8.83
CA ILE A 593 -0.28 16.92 -9.79
C ILE A 593 0.78 17.98 -10.05
N LEU A 594 0.33 19.19 -10.37
CA LEU A 594 1.21 20.33 -10.63
C LEU A 594 2.00 20.74 -9.39
N VAL A 595 1.34 20.78 -8.22
CA VAL A 595 2.01 21.08 -6.95
C VAL A 595 3.06 20.04 -6.61
N HIS A 596 2.78 18.76 -6.87
CA HIS A 596 3.73 17.68 -6.69
C HIS A 596 4.94 17.85 -7.63
N GLU A 597 4.71 18.01 -8.92
CA GLU A 597 5.77 18.23 -9.90
C GLU A 597 6.64 19.44 -9.52
N ALA A 598 6.01 20.59 -9.20
CA ALA A 598 6.71 21.78 -8.77
C ALA A 598 7.54 21.53 -7.49
N ALA A 599 7.01 20.79 -6.52
CA ALA A 599 7.73 20.48 -5.29
C ALA A 599 8.99 19.62 -5.54
N TYR A 600 8.93 18.60 -6.42
CA TYR A 600 10.12 17.79 -6.73
C TYR A 600 11.15 18.54 -7.56
N ARG A 601 10.71 19.41 -8.48
CA ARG A 601 11.61 20.31 -9.19
C ARG A 601 12.27 21.30 -8.23
N LEU A 602 11.54 21.85 -7.27
CA LEU A 602 12.14 22.68 -6.22
C LEU A 602 13.10 21.87 -5.34
N TYR A 603 12.79 20.61 -5.05
CA TYR A 603 13.65 19.73 -4.27
C TYR A 603 14.95 19.41 -5.00
N SER A 604 14.92 19.18 -6.33
CA SER A 604 16.16 18.99 -7.10
C SER A 604 17.05 20.24 -7.09
N LEU A 605 16.45 21.44 -7.11
CA LEU A 605 17.19 22.70 -6.93
C LEU A 605 17.78 22.86 -5.52
N LEU A 606 17.08 22.37 -4.50
CA LEU A 606 17.61 22.31 -3.14
C LEU A 606 18.85 21.40 -3.09
N CYS A 607 18.80 20.23 -3.74
CA CYS A 607 19.93 19.30 -3.76
C CYS A 607 21.22 19.93 -4.30
N ILE A 608 21.14 20.80 -5.31
CA ILE A 608 22.32 21.52 -5.85
C ILE A 608 22.67 22.82 -5.11
N GLY A 609 21.96 23.14 -4.02
CA GLY A 609 22.24 24.32 -3.19
C GLY A 609 21.73 25.65 -3.74
N ALA A 610 20.78 25.66 -4.68
CA ALA A 610 20.23 26.88 -5.28
C ALA A 610 19.20 27.61 -4.38
N ILE A 611 19.49 27.70 -3.07
CA ILE A 611 18.56 28.10 -2.00
C ILE A 611 18.00 29.52 -2.23
N GLU A 612 18.85 30.48 -2.55
CA GLU A 612 18.44 31.89 -2.73
C GLU A 612 17.43 32.06 -3.87
N LYS A 613 17.63 31.33 -4.97
CA LYS A 613 16.76 31.41 -6.16
C LYS A 613 15.47 30.60 -5.98
N LEU A 614 15.52 29.48 -5.26
CA LEU A 614 14.34 28.62 -5.05
C LEU A 614 13.39 29.17 -3.98
N TRP A 615 13.90 29.85 -2.95
CA TRP A 615 13.11 30.24 -1.78
C TRP A 615 11.84 31.07 -2.11
N PRO A 616 11.89 32.10 -2.98
CA PRO A 616 10.69 32.85 -3.36
C PRO A 616 9.62 31.98 -4.03
N LEU A 617 10.03 31.00 -4.83
CA LEU A 617 9.14 30.08 -5.52
C LEU A 617 8.53 29.07 -4.54
N LEU A 618 9.35 28.54 -3.63
CA LEU A 618 8.89 27.64 -2.58
C LEU A 618 7.85 28.31 -1.68
N TRP A 619 8.08 29.57 -1.29
CA TRP A 619 7.11 30.33 -0.50
C TRP A 619 5.81 30.58 -1.26
N ASN A 620 5.88 31.01 -2.53
CA ASN A 620 4.70 31.23 -3.39
C ASN A 620 3.87 29.94 -3.55
N LEU A 621 4.53 28.80 -3.80
CA LEU A 621 3.85 27.51 -3.90
C LEU A 621 3.17 27.13 -2.57
N HIS A 622 3.82 27.37 -1.43
CA HIS A 622 3.20 27.17 -0.11
C HIS A 622 1.98 28.07 0.11
N GLU A 623 2.03 29.34 -0.28
CA GLU A 623 0.87 30.25 -0.13
C GLU A 623 -0.33 29.79 -0.95
N LYS A 624 -0.10 29.24 -2.15
CA LYS A 624 -1.16 28.66 -3.00
C LYS A 624 -1.63 27.29 -2.51
N TYR A 625 -0.75 26.51 -1.89
CA TYR A 625 -1.04 25.15 -1.44
C TYR A 625 -0.41 24.87 -0.06
N PRO A 626 -1.01 25.40 1.02
CA PRO A 626 -0.40 25.42 2.35
C PRO A 626 -0.36 24.05 3.03
N ASP A 627 -1.17 23.08 2.59
CA ASP A 627 -1.27 21.78 3.26
C ASP A 627 -0.30 20.73 2.70
N TYR A 628 0.58 21.09 1.75
CA TYR A 628 1.53 20.13 1.18
C TYR A 628 2.78 19.98 2.06
N GLN A 629 2.83 18.85 2.77
CA GLN A 629 3.85 18.52 3.78
C GLN A 629 5.29 18.73 3.32
N ILE A 630 5.61 18.40 2.07
CA ILE A 630 6.98 18.43 1.58
C ILE A 630 7.50 19.86 1.51
N LEU A 631 6.62 20.81 1.22
CA LEU A 631 6.95 22.24 1.26
C LEU A 631 7.33 22.67 2.68
N HIS A 632 6.67 22.14 3.71
CA HIS A 632 6.99 22.47 5.10
C HIS A 632 8.39 22.01 5.52
N GLU A 633 8.78 20.80 5.13
CA GLU A 633 10.13 20.29 5.39
C GLU A 633 11.18 21.12 4.65
N MET A 634 10.95 21.41 3.37
CA MET A 634 11.83 22.27 2.58
C MET A 634 11.92 23.68 3.19
N LEU A 635 10.80 24.29 3.57
CA LEU A 635 10.75 25.61 4.21
C LEU A 635 11.58 25.61 5.50
N ARG A 636 11.46 24.57 6.32
CA ARG A 636 12.22 24.45 7.56
C ARG A 636 13.73 24.36 7.32
N VAL A 637 14.15 23.61 6.31
CA VAL A 637 15.58 23.38 6.03
C VAL A 637 16.22 24.55 5.27
N THR A 638 15.44 25.30 4.50
CA THR A 638 15.97 26.34 3.58
C THR A 638 15.69 27.78 4.01
N ALA A 639 15.10 27.98 5.20
CA ALA A 639 14.72 29.29 5.69
C ALA A 639 15.92 30.26 5.76
N PRO A 640 15.89 31.40 5.04
CA PRO A 640 16.90 32.43 5.24
C PRO A 640 16.72 33.06 6.63
N PRO A 641 17.79 33.60 7.25
CA PRO A 641 17.77 34.09 8.64
C PRO A 641 16.62 35.05 8.95
N GLU A 642 16.32 35.96 8.03
CA GLU A 642 15.26 36.96 8.13
C GLU A 642 13.83 36.40 8.00
N ARG A 643 13.66 35.15 7.55
CA ARG A 643 12.35 34.49 7.38
C ARG A 643 12.11 33.35 8.38
N VAL A 644 13.06 33.06 9.26
CA VAL A 644 12.96 31.97 10.25
C VAL A 644 11.67 32.07 11.07
N ASP A 645 11.30 33.26 11.53
CA ASP A 645 10.08 33.44 12.34
C ASP A 645 8.80 33.21 11.52
N GLN A 646 8.81 33.51 10.22
CA GLN A 646 7.69 33.20 9.33
C GLN A 646 7.52 31.69 9.19
N VAL A 647 8.62 30.96 9.03
CA VAL A 647 8.60 29.49 8.94
C VAL A 647 8.17 28.85 10.25
N LYS A 648 8.64 29.36 11.40
CA LYS A 648 8.15 28.93 12.72
C LYS A 648 6.63 29.12 12.84
N ASN A 649 6.09 30.24 12.34
CA ASN A 649 4.65 30.46 12.30
C ASN A 649 3.91 29.44 11.42
N VAL A 650 4.48 29.05 10.27
CA VAL A 650 3.95 27.97 9.42
C VAL A 650 3.94 26.65 10.17
N MET A 651 5.08 26.24 10.75
CA MET A 651 5.19 25.00 11.53
C MET A 651 4.21 24.97 12.70
N ARG A 652 4.02 26.11 13.38
CA ARG A 652 3.05 26.23 14.49
C ARG A 652 1.62 25.99 14.03
N LYS A 653 1.23 26.50 12.85
CA LYS A 653 -0.10 26.26 12.28
C LYS A 653 -0.25 24.80 11.84
N ALA A 654 0.79 24.24 11.22
CA ALA A 654 0.83 22.86 10.74
C ALA A 654 0.81 21.83 11.89
N ALA A 655 1.39 22.17 13.05
CA ALA A 655 1.38 21.39 14.29
C ALA A 655 -0.02 20.98 14.79
N ARG A 656 -1.08 21.48 14.14
CA ARG A 656 -2.46 21.08 14.42
C ARG A 656 -2.82 19.68 13.92
N TRP A 657 -2.20 19.22 12.84
CA TRP A 657 -2.60 18.01 12.12
C TRP A 657 -1.46 16.99 12.05
N PRO A 658 -1.52 15.87 12.79
CA PRO A 658 -0.44 14.88 12.80
C PRO A 658 -0.39 14.10 11.48
N LEU A 659 0.70 14.26 10.75
CA LEU A 659 0.90 13.64 9.43
C LEU A 659 1.98 12.54 9.42
N SER A 660 2.97 12.62 10.31
CA SER A 660 3.98 11.57 10.54
C SER A 660 4.58 11.71 11.94
N VAL A 661 5.19 10.65 12.47
CA VAL A 661 5.91 10.71 13.76
C VAL A 661 7.03 11.76 13.71
N LYS A 662 7.81 11.77 12.62
CA LYS A 662 8.90 12.73 12.42
C LYS A 662 8.41 14.18 12.51
N GLN A 663 7.34 14.53 11.80
CA GLN A 663 6.81 15.89 11.83
C GLN A 663 6.26 16.29 13.17
N ILE A 664 5.61 15.37 13.89
CA ILE A 664 5.13 15.66 15.24
C ILE A 664 6.32 16.04 16.13
N MET A 665 7.43 15.30 16.04
CA MET A 665 8.66 15.61 16.76
C MET A 665 9.25 16.96 16.33
N ASP A 666 9.34 17.21 15.02
CA ASP A 666 9.90 18.44 14.47
C ASP A 666 9.08 19.67 14.87
N TRP A 667 7.76 19.60 14.76
CA TRP A 667 6.86 20.70 15.11
C TRP A 667 6.74 20.90 16.62
N SER A 668 6.80 19.83 17.43
CA SER A 668 6.82 19.97 18.88
C SER A 668 8.12 20.62 19.35
N ALA A 669 9.26 20.31 18.72
CA ALA A 669 10.54 20.96 19.00
C ALA A 669 10.50 22.46 18.66
N VAL A 670 9.82 22.85 17.57
CA VAL A 670 9.60 24.28 17.26
C VAL A 670 8.79 24.96 18.37
N LEU A 671 7.69 24.35 18.82
CA LEU A 671 6.86 24.89 19.90
C LEU A 671 7.62 25.01 21.22
N GLU A 672 8.43 24.01 21.55
CA GLU A 672 9.31 24.01 22.72
C GLU A 672 10.34 25.14 22.66
N SER A 673 10.99 25.35 21.51
CA SER A 673 11.97 26.42 21.33
C SER A 673 11.40 27.84 21.54
N GLU A 674 10.08 27.99 21.46
CA GLU A 674 9.34 29.23 21.73
C GLU A 674 8.82 29.32 23.18
N GLY A 675 9.18 28.37 24.05
CA GLY A 675 8.68 28.29 25.43
C GLY A 675 7.23 27.79 25.54
N LYS A 676 6.64 27.24 24.47
CA LYS A 676 5.25 26.74 24.45
C LYS A 676 5.18 25.24 24.74
N VAL A 677 5.77 24.80 25.85
CA VAL A 677 5.89 23.38 26.23
C VAL A 677 4.51 22.69 26.31
N ARG A 678 3.48 23.39 26.81
CA ARG A 678 2.11 22.86 26.86
C ARG A 678 1.55 22.54 25.47
N SER A 679 1.73 23.45 24.50
CA SER A 679 1.29 23.22 23.12
C SER A 679 2.12 22.13 22.42
N ALA A 680 3.41 22.01 22.76
CA ALA A 680 4.24 20.90 22.30
C ALA A 680 3.69 19.56 22.80
N LEU A 681 3.35 19.47 24.09
CA LEU A 681 2.73 18.28 24.69
C LEU A 681 1.36 17.95 24.05
N GLU A 682 0.49 18.94 23.83
CA GLU A 682 -0.79 18.75 23.14
C GLU A 682 -0.62 18.23 21.70
N THR A 683 0.43 18.67 21.01
CA THR A 683 0.79 18.17 19.67
C THR A 683 1.21 16.71 19.73
N VAL A 684 2.04 16.34 20.70
CA VAL A 684 2.45 14.94 20.92
C VAL A 684 1.27 14.05 21.31
N HIS A 685 0.36 14.51 22.18
CA HIS A 685 -0.84 13.75 22.55
C HIS A 685 -1.76 13.49 21.36
N ARG A 686 -1.98 14.50 20.51
CA ARG A 686 -2.71 14.31 19.25
C ARG A 686 -2.00 13.31 18.35
N GLY A 687 -0.68 13.42 18.22
CA GLY A 687 0.14 12.47 17.50
C GLY A 687 -0.04 11.02 17.97
N LYS A 688 -0.05 10.79 19.28
CA LYS A 688 -0.27 9.45 19.88
C LYS A 688 -1.62 8.83 19.48
N TRP A 689 -2.64 9.64 19.19
CA TRP A 689 -3.94 9.13 18.75
C TRP A 689 -3.87 8.51 17.35
N PHE A 690 -3.11 9.11 16.43
CA PHE A 690 -2.92 8.60 15.07
C PHE A 690 -1.79 7.57 14.96
N PHE A 691 -0.81 7.63 15.86
CA PHE A 691 0.40 6.79 15.88
C PHE A 691 0.57 6.06 17.22
N TRP A 692 -0.47 5.33 17.62
CA TRP A 692 -0.56 4.55 18.86
C TRP A 692 0.65 3.66 19.20
N PHE A 693 1.30 3.05 18.20
CA PHE A 693 2.45 2.17 18.43
C PHE A 693 3.79 2.91 18.60
N SER A 694 3.86 4.21 18.36
CA SER A 694 5.15 4.94 18.36
C SER A 694 5.79 4.97 19.76
N PRO A 695 6.97 4.34 19.95
CA PRO A 695 7.75 4.51 21.17
C PRO A 695 8.31 5.94 21.30
N GLN A 696 8.65 6.58 20.18
CA GLN A 696 9.24 7.93 20.14
C GLN A 696 8.26 8.97 20.70
N LEU A 697 7.00 8.95 20.27
CA LEU A 697 5.98 9.87 20.80
C LEU A 697 5.66 9.61 22.27
N ARG A 698 5.73 8.35 22.73
CA ARG A 698 5.57 8.00 24.15
C ARG A 698 6.68 8.59 25.00
N GLN A 699 7.93 8.45 24.58
CA GLN A 699 9.08 9.02 25.26
C GLN A 699 9.03 10.54 25.27
N LEU A 700 8.75 11.16 24.11
CA LEU A 700 8.67 12.61 23.97
C LEU A 700 7.54 13.23 24.80
N GLY A 701 6.39 12.54 24.89
CA GLY A 701 5.31 12.98 25.76
C GLY A 701 5.70 12.98 27.24
N ARG A 702 6.38 11.92 27.71
CA ARG A 702 6.90 11.86 29.10
C ARG A 702 7.92 12.96 29.38
N TYR A 703 8.74 13.29 28.39
CA TYR A 703 9.71 14.39 28.48
C TYR A 703 9.00 15.74 28.74
N TYR A 704 8.02 16.10 27.91
CA TYR A 704 7.27 17.35 28.08
C TYR A 704 6.41 17.38 29.35
N GLU A 705 5.81 16.25 29.75
CA GLU A 705 5.10 16.13 31.03
C GLU A 705 6.03 16.39 32.23
N ALA A 706 7.27 15.89 32.19
CA ALA A 706 8.25 16.12 33.24
C ALA A 706 8.71 17.58 33.28
N GLN A 707 8.86 18.24 32.13
CA GLN A 707 9.24 19.65 32.03
C GLN A 707 8.15 20.57 32.62
N LEU A 708 6.88 20.34 32.29
CA LEU A 708 5.76 21.10 32.87
C LEU A 708 5.64 20.92 34.38
N LYS A 709 5.90 19.70 34.89
CA LYS A 709 5.92 19.45 36.34
C LYS A 709 7.03 20.22 37.03
N LYS A 710 8.22 20.33 36.41
CA LYS A 710 9.33 21.14 36.94
C LYS A 710 8.95 22.61 36.99
N GLU A 711 8.40 23.16 35.92
CA GLU A 711 7.93 24.56 35.86
C GLU A 711 6.89 24.86 36.95
N GLN A 712 5.92 23.96 37.15
CA GLN A 712 4.92 24.08 38.21
C GLN A 712 5.54 23.99 39.61
N SER A 713 6.51 23.11 39.84
CA SER A 713 7.20 23.00 41.13
C SER A 713 8.11 24.21 41.44
N SER A 714 8.66 24.86 40.42
CA SER A 714 9.45 26.10 40.57
C SER A 714 8.59 27.36 40.77
N LEU A 715 7.29 27.29 40.49
CA LEU A 715 6.32 28.37 40.69
C LEU A 715 5.63 28.33 42.06
N ILE A 716 5.92 27.32 42.89
CA ILE A 716 5.51 27.32 44.31
C ILE A 716 6.50 28.21 45.07
N PRO A 717 6.07 29.36 45.64
CA PRO A 717 6.95 30.16 46.47
C PRO A 717 7.45 29.32 47.65
N ALA A 718 8.70 29.53 48.07
CA ALA A 718 9.28 28.95 49.27
C ALA A 718 8.67 29.52 50.56
N GLU A 719 7.34 29.50 50.68
CA GLU A 719 6.58 29.82 51.88
C GLU A 719 5.66 28.65 52.22
N LYS A 720 6.28 27.58 52.72
CA LYS A 720 5.82 26.65 53.75
C LYS A 720 6.75 25.45 53.76
N ILE A 721 7.97 25.67 54.25
CA ILE A 721 8.78 24.59 54.79
C ILE A 721 8.71 24.75 56.30
N GLU A 722 7.87 23.94 56.95
CA GLU A 722 7.97 23.77 58.40
C GLU A 722 9.36 23.19 58.74
N PRO A 723 10.05 23.69 59.79
CA PRO A 723 11.37 23.21 60.17
C PRO A 723 11.22 21.84 60.86
N GLY A 724 11.10 20.78 60.07
CA GLY A 724 10.91 19.43 60.62
C GLY A 724 11.16 18.24 59.68
N GLN A 725 11.46 18.45 58.39
CA GLN A 725 11.75 17.34 57.46
C GLN A 725 12.98 17.59 56.58
N ILE A 726 14.06 18.08 57.17
CA ILE A 726 15.41 17.95 56.59
C ILE A 726 16.04 16.71 57.19
N LYS A 727 15.64 15.51 56.73
CA LYS A 727 16.42 14.27 56.93
C LYS A 727 16.10 13.10 55.99
N SER A 728 15.20 13.25 55.01
CA SER A 728 14.97 12.22 53.98
C SER A 728 15.46 12.59 52.57
N LEU A 729 15.79 13.86 52.29
CA LEU A 729 16.19 14.30 50.94
C LEU A 729 17.71 14.27 50.66
N GLN A 730 18.55 13.96 51.66
CA GLN A 730 20.00 13.81 51.45
C GLN A 730 20.44 12.39 51.09
N ASN A 731 19.56 11.38 51.20
CA ASN A 731 19.92 10.00 50.85
C ASN A 731 19.61 9.63 49.39
N ASP A 732 18.75 10.37 48.69
CA ASP A 732 18.45 10.10 47.27
C ASP A 732 19.34 10.87 46.29
N SER A 733 20.02 11.96 46.71
CA SER A 733 20.98 12.65 45.84
C SER A 733 22.29 11.87 45.66
N MET A 734 22.69 11.06 46.63
CA MET A 734 23.88 10.20 46.51
C MET A 734 23.67 8.92 45.68
N LYS A 735 22.42 8.52 45.41
CA LYS A 735 22.12 7.36 44.54
C LYS A 735 21.96 7.71 43.06
N ASN A 736 21.68 8.97 42.72
CA ASN A 736 21.61 9.40 41.32
C ASN A 736 22.96 9.82 40.73
N ASP A 737 23.94 10.21 41.56
CA ASP A 737 25.29 10.55 41.10
C ASP A 737 26.16 9.32 40.75
N SER A 738 25.77 8.11 41.17
CA SER A 738 26.43 6.88 40.73
C SER A 738 25.90 6.33 39.41
N LEU A 739 24.69 6.72 38.98
CA LEU A 739 24.12 6.36 37.68
C LEU A 739 24.49 7.33 36.54
N GLN A 740 24.93 8.55 36.86
CA GLN A 740 25.41 9.52 35.87
C GLN A 740 26.89 9.37 35.47
N LYS A 741 27.66 8.49 36.14
CA LYS A 741 29.05 8.20 35.74
C LYS A 741 29.20 7.04 34.75
N ASP A 742 28.23 6.14 34.66
CA ASP A 742 28.29 5.00 33.72
C ASP A 742 27.58 5.25 32.38
N THR A 743 27.07 6.46 32.12
CA THR A 743 26.49 6.86 30.82
C THR A 743 27.32 7.91 30.06
N LYS A 744 28.58 8.13 30.48
CA LYS A 744 29.52 9.06 29.83
C LYS A 744 30.74 8.41 29.17
N MET A 745 30.73 7.09 28.98
CA MET A 745 31.70 6.39 28.13
C MET A 745 30.98 5.40 27.21
N GLU A 746 30.28 5.91 26.19
CA GLU A 746 29.97 5.20 24.94
C GLU A 746 29.28 6.16 23.97
N ASN A 747 29.95 7.28 23.64
CA ASN A 747 29.57 8.08 22.46
C ASN A 747 30.72 8.98 21.97
N THR A 748 31.91 8.38 21.82
CA THR A 748 33.00 8.95 21.02
C THR A 748 33.46 7.89 20.05
N GLY A 749 32.91 7.90 18.84
CA GLY A 749 33.26 6.93 17.81
C GLY A 749 32.33 6.89 16.59
N SER A 750 32.10 8.01 15.92
CA SER A 750 31.86 8.06 14.46
C SER A 750 31.61 9.51 14.02
N ASN A 751 32.69 10.30 14.01
CA ASN A 751 32.87 11.26 12.94
C ASN A 751 33.25 10.46 11.70
N GLN A 752 32.31 10.31 10.75
CA GLN A 752 32.51 10.32 9.30
C GLN A 752 31.19 10.05 8.59
#